data_AF-A0A7W8DR40-F1
#
_entry.id   AF-A0A7W8DR40-F1
#
_cell.length_a   1.000
_cell.length_b   1.000
_cell.length_c   1.000
_cell.angle_alpha   90.00
_cell.angle_beta   90.00
_cell.angle_gamma   90.00
#
_symmetry.space_group_name_H-M   'P 1'
#
loop_
_entity.id
_entity.type
_entity.pdbx_description
1 polymer ?
#
loop_
_entity_poly.entity_id
_entity_poly.type
_entity_poly.pdbx_seq_one_letter_code
_entity_poly.pdbx_strand_id
1 'polypeptide(L)'
;MHSLRRNLFLSQLAPKRLFSFEIFNVMPQEDLPVAPVFVESETFTFSENDEMGEQQATVTYKLKAHEGQMIGSGGEQLGFAKYQISETLTELVEERKAIKLANEERDKLIATLEDGPEKQDLIQQKMTQSERSSGLLQAYQDKKHLPSQLFEDPKQIRSGNDMGLLTRSVAANTVDRLLGTQVIAEERFGIAPNGKVIGISVQADGASIQSEWQPPGKDQKLDAMLDVDYSHPDIQRRIFDLEINDYITGQLDRHPGNIFIDPKTNQVTGIDNDLAFPEVDLSTLEKRCGVDYKGVSTLPRMMHEETAKRILATSSTELQEALKNLPRPENCSALSPKAIQGAVKRLEELQEAIHHPEKGLKVVKEFNEATFKESLAAQKKTFNEKMAQRGNGVTFKTAEPAHLLIPVKASQLGFIQQFKIGFEGKIATQENEVATMRPAESAGKAMRDPDVAAYLQQEAKAKESLKASPELIENANLRKAVEIAKAEISALQKSVSALDHREEKLAHPQPVTRLKEAFLGKRERLGKMEKTHEQLTQTLQKIKSLEKQMDTALTEAVAPLRSDLEALLAVKRGTNQEAIAPPKVSPPSIEEHHHVADDLRNEHLQRRPSMANIKAGSVLDAVRKLNHAAEESHAHGQNSVAEKAHLQSHGNKQAANHAAPHL
;
A
#
# COMPACT_ATOMS: atom_id res chain seq x y z
N MET A 1 -37.80 -14.96 62.39
CA MET A 1 -37.74 -14.07 63.57
C MET A 1 -36.38 -14.24 64.24
N HIS A 2 -35.70 -13.12 64.52
CA HIS A 2 -34.49 -12.92 65.36
C HIS A 2 -33.27 -13.83 65.11
N SER A 3 -32.25 -13.37 64.38
CA SER A 3 -31.14 -12.48 64.81
C SER A 3 -30.36 -12.97 66.02
N LEU A 4 -29.06 -13.28 65.82
CA LEU A 4 -27.99 -12.70 66.64
C LEU A 4 -26.60 -12.92 66.03
N ARG A 5 -25.82 -11.86 66.22
CA ARG A 5 -24.48 -11.55 65.74
C ARG A 5 -23.41 -12.48 66.33
N ARG A 6 -22.33 -12.69 65.57
CA ARG A 6 -20.97 -12.74 66.13
C ARG A 6 -19.98 -12.07 65.18
N ASN A 7 -19.27 -11.09 65.73
CA ASN A 7 -18.21 -10.31 65.10
C ASN A 7 -16.86 -10.72 65.72
N LEU A 8 -15.79 -10.55 64.92
CA LEU A 8 -14.37 -10.38 65.27
C LEU A 8 -13.61 -11.65 65.71
N PHE A 9 -12.37 -11.97 65.28
CA PHE A 9 -11.18 -11.13 65.04
C PHE A 9 -10.10 -11.91 64.22
N LEU A 10 -9.38 -11.25 63.28
CA LEU A 10 -7.99 -11.47 62.76
C LEU A 10 -7.48 -12.89 62.37
N SER A 11 -6.76 -13.15 61.25
CA SER A 11 -5.57 -12.43 60.76
C SER A 11 -5.12 -12.91 59.36
N GLN A 12 -4.66 -11.94 58.56
CA GLN A 12 -3.49 -11.95 57.66
C GLN A 12 -3.26 -13.11 56.67
N LEU A 13 -3.52 -12.86 55.38
CA LEU A 13 -2.60 -13.18 54.28
C LEU A 13 -2.92 -12.25 53.09
N ALA A 14 -2.17 -11.16 52.97
CA ALA A 14 -2.16 -10.31 51.78
C ALA A 14 -1.09 -10.83 50.80
N PRO A 15 -1.37 -10.98 49.50
CA PRO A 15 -0.32 -11.24 48.52
C PRO A 15 0.45 -9.94 48.24
N LYS A 16 1.75 -9.94 48.52
CA LYS A 16 2.70 -8.91 48.11
C LYS A 16 2.66 -8.74 46.58
N ARG A 17 2.04 -7.67 46.10
CA ARG A 17 2.34 -7.10 44.78
C ARG A 17 3.45 -6.07 44.98
N LEU A 18 4.67 -6.44 44.64
CA LEU A 18 5.82 -5.54 44.48
C LEU A 18 6.35 -5.73 43.07
N PHE A 19 5.81 -4.96 42.13
CA PHE A 19 6.49 -4.53 40.93
C PHE A 19 6.03 -3.10 40.67
N SER A 20 6.69 -2.16 41.36
CA SER A 20 6.68 -0.76 40.94
C SER A 20 7.55 -0.68 39.69
N PHE A 21 6.93 -0.43 38.54
CA PHE A 21 7.65 0.05 37.37
C PHE A 21 8.18 1.45 37.73
N GLU A 22 9.49 1.56 37.91
CA GLU A 22 10.14 2.86 37.86
C GLU A 22 9.95 3.41 36.44
N ILE A 23 9.27 4.55 36.37
CA ILE A 23 9.13 5.34 35.17
C ILE A 23 10.54 5.83 34.83
N PHE A 24 11.12 5.26 33.77
CA PHE A 24 12.40 5.72 33.23
C PHE A 24 12.22 7.16 32.76
N ASN A 25 12.95 8.08 33.41
CA ASN A 25 13.21 9.41 32.87
C ASN A 25 14.10 9.22 31.64
N VAL A 26 13.48 9.25 30.46
CA VAL A 26 14.17 9.33 29.18
C VAL A 26 14.72 10.75 29.05
N MET A 27 16.05 10.87 28.93
CA MET A 27 16.69 12.14 28.56
C MET A 27 16.15 12.59 27.20
N PRO A 28 15.95 13.90 26.97
CA PRO A 28 15.55 14.39 25.65
C PRO A 28 16.68 14.09 24.66
N GLN A 29 16.43 13.16 23.74
CA GLN A 29 17.28 12.96 22.57
C GLN A 29 17.00 14.08 21.58
N GLU A 30 18.05 14.63 20.98
CA GLU A 30 17.91 15.42 19.76
C GLU A 30 17.46 14.45 18.65
N ASP A 31 16.27 14.71 18.09
CA ASP A 31 15.57 13.84 17.15
C ASP A 31 16.33 13.72 15.82
N LEU A 32 16.71 12.48 15.47
CA LEU A 32 17.23 12.06 14.16
C LEU A 32 16.10 12.05 13.11
N PRO A 33 16.38 11.95 11.79
CA PRO A 33 15.37 12.02 10.74
C PRO A 33 14.64 10.67 10.67
N VAL A 34 13.74 10.44 11.62
CA VAL A 34 12.46 9.82 11.28
C VAL A 34 11.97 10.59 10.07
N ALA A 35 11.71 9.91 8.95
CA ALA A 35 11.20 10.57 7.76
C ALA A 35 10.10 11.53 8.24
N PRO A 36 10.26 12.84 8.00
CA PRO A 36 9.52 13.84 8.75
C PRO A 36 8.04 13.50 8.64
N VAL A 37 7.31 13.67 9.74
CA VAL A 37 5.90 13.27 9.81
C VAL A 37 5.14 13.78 8.58
N PHE A 38 5.57 14.94 8.06
CA PHE A 38 5.16 15.54 6.79
C PHE A 38 6.38 15.78 5.88
N VAL A 39 6.20 15.60 4.57
CA VAL A 39 7.24 15.96 3.59
C VAL A 39 7.18 17.46 3.31
N GLU A 40 8.21 18.20 3.69
CA GLU A 40 8.27 19.66 3.53
C GLU A 40 8.70 20.05 2.11
N SER A 41 8.16 21.16 1.59
CA SER A 41 8.44 21.63 0.21
C SER A 41 9.92 21.91 -0.07
N GLU A 42 10.72 22.20 0.95
CA GLU A 42 12.16 22.43 0.82
C GLU A 42 12.95 21.15 0.49
N THR A 43 12.30 19.99 0.57
CA THR A 43 12.94 18.68 0.35
C THR A 43 12.67 18.11 -1.05
N PHE A 44 11.84 18.77 -1.87
CA PHE A 44 11.48 18.29 -3.20
C PHE A 44 11.19 19.39 -4.22
N THR A 45 11.40 19.07 -5.50
CA THR A 45 10.79 19.82 -6.60
C THR A 45 9.36 19.36 -6.84
N PHE A 46 8.44 20.30 -7.04
CA PHE A 46 7.03 20.08 -7.31
C PHE A 46 6.70 20.54 -8.72
N SER A 47 6.23 19.64 -9.59
CA SER A 47 5.87 19.98 -10.97
C SER A 47 4.55 19.33 -11.36
N GLU A 48 3.93 19.82 -12.42
CA GLU A 48 2.84 19.09 -13.09
C GLU A 48 3.33 17.71 -13.52
N ASN A 49 2.42 16.73 -13.49
CA ASN A 49 2.70 15.38 -13.95
C ASN A 49 2.41 15.28 -15.45
N ASP A 50 3.44 15.52 -16.27
CA ASP A 50 3.41 15.33 -17.73
C ASP A 50 3.35 13.85 -18.15
N GLU A 51 3.66 12.94 -17.22
CA GLU A 51 3.61 11.48 -17.39
C GLU A 51 2.24 10.87 -16.98
N MET A 52 1.18 11.69 -16.89
CA MET A 52 -0.19 11.19 -16.66
C MET A 52 -0.51 10.07 -17.68
N GLY A 53 -1.02 8.94 -17.15
CA GLY A 53 -1.35 7.74 -17.93
C GLY A 53 -0.34 6.59 -17.84
N GLU A 54 0.96 6.86 -17.61
CA GLU A 54 1.99 5.80 -17.61
C GLU A 54 2.34 5.26 -16.21
N GLN A 55 2.23 6.11 -15.18
CA GLN A 55 2.77 5.78 -13.85
C GLN A 55 1.77 5.81 -12.70
N GLN A 56 0.75 6.68 -12.65
CA GLN A 56 -0.34 6.66 -11.64
C GLN A 56 -1.55 7.47 -12.15
N ALA A 57 -2.73 6.84 -12.31
CA ALA A 57 -3.80 7.30 -13.21
C ALA A 57 -4.62 8.55 -12.77
N THR A 58 -4.44 9.07 -11.55
CA THR A 58 -5.26 10.17 -11.02
C THR A 58 -4.45 11.30 -10.38
N VAL A 59 -3.12 11.24 -10.48
CA VAL A 59 -2.24 12.16 -9.77
C VAL A 59 -1.83 13.33 -10.66
N THR A 60 -2.12 14.54 -10.16
CA THR A 60 -1.90 15.81 -10.86
C THR A 60 -0.44 16.28 -10.82
N TYR A 61 0.31 15.94 -9.77
CA TYR A 61 1.65 16.49 -9.54
C TYR A 61 2.69 15.41 -9.30
N LYS A 62 3.91 15.68 -9.77
CA LYS A 62 5.09 14.86 -9.57
C LYS A 62 6.00 15.55 -8.56
N LEU A 63 6.47 14.76 -7.58
CA LEU A 63 7.47 15.18 -6.61
C LEU A 63 8.76 14.44 -6.91
N LYS A 64 9.86 15.18 -6.91
CA LYS A 64 11.20 14.60 -6.93
C LYS A 64 12.00 15.17 -5.77
N ALA A 65 12.44 14.29 -4.88
CA ALA A 65 13.30 14.66 -3.77
C ALA A 65 14.57 15.35 -4.29
N HIS A 66 15.04 16.35 -3.55
CA HIS A 66 16.38 16.89 -3.74
C HIS A 66 17.44 15.84 -3.38
N GLU A 67 18.68 16.08 -3.82
CA GLU A 67 19.77 15.13 -3.60
C GLU A 67 20.01 14.87 -2.10
N GLY A 68 20.13 13.60 -1.74
CA GLY A 68 20.26 13.16 -0.35
C GLY A 68 18.99 13.33 0.49
N GLN A 69 17.83 13.60 -0.13
CA GLN A 69 16.50 13.53 0.49
C GLN A 69 15.72 12.33 -0.05
N MET A 70 14.67 11.93 0.66
CA MET A 70 13.81 10.81 0.28
C MET A 70 12.34 11.16 0.50
N ILE A 71 11.50 10.73 -0.43
CA ILE A 71 10.04 10.80 -0.33
C ILE A 71 9.50 9.54 0.39
N GLY A 72 10.07 8.37 0.09
CA GLY A 72 9.66 7.10 0.68
C GLY A 72 10.64 6.55 1.71
N SER A 73 10.13 5.71 2.62
CA SER A 73 10.91 5.02 3.65
C SER A 73 11.86 3.96 3.11
N GLY A 74 11.67 3.52 1.85
CA GLY A 74 12.58 2.64 1.12
C GLY A 74 13.69 3.38 0.37
N GLY A 75 13.83 4.69 0.58
CA GLY A 75 14.78 5.54 -0.14
C GLY A 75 14.27 6.03 -1.49
N GLU A 76 12.96 5.90 -1.76
CA GLU A 76 12.35 6.40 -2.99
C GLU A 76 12.48 7.92 -3.08
N GLN A 77 12.87 8.40 -4.26
CA GLN A 77 13.06 9.81 -4.58
C GLN A 77 11.89 10.40 -5.37
N LEU A 78 10.97 9.57 -5.86
CA LEU A 78 9.77 10.03 -6.56
C LEU A 78 8.52 9.76 -5.74
N GLY A 79 7.61 10.72 -5.77
CA GLY A 79 6.25 10.59 -5.29
C GLY A 79 5.29 11.34 -6.19
N PHE A 80 4.02 11.09 -5.96
CA PHE A 80 2.92 11.58 -6.76
C PHE A 80 1.92 12.24 -5.83
N ALA A 81 1.60 13.51 -6.07
CA ALA A 81 0.79 14.29 -5.15
C ALA A 81 -0.56 14.77 -5.69
N LYS A 82 -1.51 14.86 -4.76
CA LYS A 82 -2.82 15.47 -4.96
C LYS A 82 -3.05 16.52 -3.89
N TYR A 83 -3.65 17.65 -4.28
CA TYR A 83 -4.19 18.62 -3.33
C TYR A 83 -5.43 18.07 -2.63
N GLN A 84 -5.80 18.71 -1.52
CA GLN A 84 -7.11 18.50 -0.94
C GLN A 84 -8.21 18.86 -1.94
N ILE A 85 -9.22 18.01 -2.02
CA ILE A 85 -10.33 18.21 -2.95
C ILE A 85 -11.14 19.48 -2.66
N SER A 86 -11.24 19.90 -1.40
CA SER A 86 -11.89 21.17 -1.01
C SER A 86 -11.24 22.36 -1.71
N GLU A 87 -9.91 22.37 -1.81
CA GLU A 87 -9.16 23.41 -2.51
C GLU A 87 -9.45 23.39 -4.00
N THR A 88 -9.37 22.21 -4.63
CA THR A 88 -9.69 22.04 -6.06
C THR A 88 -11.13 22.43 -6.38
N LEU A 89 -12.09 22.06 -5.53
CA LEU A 89 -13.50 22.42 -5.71
C LEU A 89 -13.72 23.93 -5.53
N THR A 90 -12.98 24.56 -4.61
CA THR A 90 -13.01 26.02 -4.42
C THR A 90 -12.48 26.74 -5.65
N GLU A 91 -11.34 26.30 -6.20
CA GLU A 91 -10.77 26.85 -7.42
C GLU A 91 -11.73 26.76 -8.61
N LEU A 92 -12.35 25.59 -8.83
CA LEU A 92 -13.37 25.40 -9.87
C LEU A 92 -14.58 26.33 -9.70
N VAL A 93 -15.01 26.56 -8.46
CA VAL A 93 -16.14 27.45 -8.15
C VAL A 93 -15.78 28.91 -8.39
N GLU A 94 -14.60 29.35 -7.94
CA GLU A 94 -14.14 30.73 -8.14
C GLU A 94 -13.87 31.02 -9.62
N GLU A 95 -13.25 30.09 -10.37
CA GLU A 95 -13.06 30.24 -11.81
C GLU A 95 -14.39 30.36 -12.56
N ARG A 96 -15.38 29.52 -12.19
CA ARG A 96 -16.72 29.59 -12.76
C ARG A 96 -17.42 30.92 -12.45
N LYS A 97 -17.27 31.45 -11.23
CA LYS A 97 -17.80 32.78 -10.85
C LYS A 97 -17.14 33.88 -11.67
N ALA A 98 -15.82 33.83 -11.86
CA ALA A 98 -15.08 34.80 -12.67
C ALA A 98 -15.55 34.79 -14.13
N ILE A 99 -15.71 33.61 -14.74
CA ILE A 99 -16.25 33.48 -16.10
C ILE A 99 -17.67 34.05 -16.19
N LYS A 100 -18.51 33.77 -15.19
CA LYS A 100 -19.88 34.30 -15.15
C LYS A 100 -19.88 35.83 -15.12
N LEU A 101 -19.09 36.45 -14.26
CA LEU A 101 -18.97 37.90 -14.16
C LEU A 101 -18.45 38.51 -15.48
N ALA A 102 -17.41 37.91 -16.06
CA ALA A 102 -16.87 38.35 -17.35
C ALA A 102 -17.89 38.25 -18.50
N ASN A 103 -18.75 37.23 -18.48
CA ASN A 103 -19.85 37.10 -19.46
C ASN A 103 -20.95 38.16 -19.23
N GLU A 104 -21.26 38.51 -17.98
CA GLU A 104 -22.21 39.58 -17.66
C GLU A 104 -21.69 40.96 -18.11
N GLU A 105 -20.38 41.21 -18.03
CA GLU A 105 -19.74 42.42 -18.56
C GLU A 105 -19.76 42.45 -20.09
N ARG A 106 -19.46 41.32 -20.75
CA ARG A 106 -19.57 41.20 -22.21
C ARG A 106 -20.99 41.43 -22.70
N ASP A 107 -22.00 40.97 -21.97
CA ASP A 107 -23.40 41.22 -22.34
C ASP A 107 -23.76 42.70 -22.35
N LYS A 108 -23.21 43.47 -21.40
CA LYS A 108 -23.35 44.94 -21.40
C LYS A 108 -22.67 45.56 -22.63
N LEU A 109 -21.47 45.10 -22.99
CA LEU A 109 -20.73 45.63 -24.14
C LEU A 109 -21.41 45.27 -25.48
N ILE A 110 -21.82 44.02 -25.65
CA ILE A 110 -22.56 43.53 -26.82
C ILE A 110 -23.84 44.34 -27.04
N ALA A 111 -24.54 44.72 -25.96
CA ALA A 111 -25.74 45.55 -26.04
C ALA A 111 -25.48 46.98 -26.52
N THR A 112 -24.25 47.49 -26.38
CA THR A 112 -23.85 48.84 -26.82
C THR A 112 -23.25 48.90 -28.22
N LEU A 113 -22.80 47.76 -28.74
CA LEU A 113 -22.14 47.68 -30.05
C LEU A 113 -23.16 47.54 -31.19
N GLU A 114 -22.89 48.27 -32.28
CA GLU A 114 -23.57 48.07 -33.56
C GLU A 114 -23.22 46.68 -34.14
N ASP A 115 -24.08 46.19 -35.02
CA ASP A 115 -23.84 44.90 -35.66
C ASP A 115 -22.62 44.97 -36.58
N GLY A 116 -21.56 44.27 -36.20
CA GLY A 116 -20.27 44.30 -36.87
C GLY A 116 -19.31 43.21 -36.35
N PRO A 117 -18.10 43.13 -36.91
CA PRO A 117 -17.13 42.09 -36.58
C PRO A 117 -16.76 42.08 -35.09
N GLU A 118 -16.62 43.25 -34.46
CA GLU A 118 -16.29 43.35 -33.03
C GLU A 118 -17.38 42.73 -32.13
N LYS A 119 -18.65 42.96 -32.46
CA LYS A 119 -19.78 42.34 -31.75
C LYS A 119 -19.80 40.83 -31.96
N GLN A 120 -19.51 40.37 -33.19
CA GLN A 120 -19.42 38.94 -33.49
C GLN A 120 -18.28 38.26 -32.73
N ASP A 121 -17.11 38.89 -32.63
CA ASP A 121 -15.96 38.38 -31.88
C ASP A 121 -16.28 38.26 -30.38
N LEU A 122 -16.94 39.26 -29.80
CA LEU A 122 -17.37 39.21 -28.39
C LEU A 122 -18.42 38.11 -28.15
N ILE A 123 -19.35 37.90 -29.08
CA ILE A 123 -20.30 36.78 -29.02
C ILE A 123 -19.56 35.45 -29.06
N GLN A 124 -18.59 35.28 -29.97
CA GLN A 124 -17.80 34.06 -30.08
C GLN A 124 -16.98 33.79 -28.82
N GLN A 125 -16.31 34.81 -28.27
CA GLN A 125 -15.60 34.70 -26.99
C GLN A 125 -16.54 34.28 -25.85
N LYS A 126 -17.74 34.87 -25.77
CA LYS A 126 -18.74 34.50 -24.77
C LYS A 126 -19.18 33.04 -24.92
N MET A 127 -19.38 32.55 -26.14
CA MET A 127 -19.72 31.14 -26.39
C MET A 127 -18.61 30.21 -25.89
N THR A 128 -17.36 30.43 -26.30
CA THR A 128 -16.21 29.64 -25.84
C THR A 128 -16.05 29.66 -24.31
N GLN A 129 -16.27 30.82 -23.67
CA GLN A 129 -16.23 30.91 -22.21
C GLN A 129 -17.41 30.19 -21.53
N SER A 130 -18.59 30.19 -22.15
CA SER A 130 -19.76 29.47 -21.63
C SER A 130 -19.58 27.95 -21.73
N GLU A 131 -18.96 27.46 -22.79
CA GLU A 131 -18.53 26.06 -22.93
C GLU A 131 -17.51 25.69 -21.84
N ARG A 132 -16.48 26.52 -21.64
CA ARG A 132 -15.52 26.33 -20.53
C ARG A 132 -16.23 26.29 -19.17
N SER A 133 -17.13 27.22 -18.89
CA SER A 133 -17.92 27.26 -17.65
C SER A 133 -18.75 25.99 -17.43
N SER A 134 -19.33 25.45 -18.51
CA SER A 134 -20.07 24.17 -18.48
C SER A 134 -19.16 23.00 -18.21
N GLY A 135 -17.97 22.96 -18.83
CA GLY A 135 -16.93 21.97 -18.57
C GLY A 135 -16.43 21.99 -17.12
N LEU A 136 -16.22 23.18 -16.53
CA LEU A 136 -15.84 23.33 -15.12
C LEU A 136 -16.93 22.82 -14.17
N LEU A 137 -18.21 23.07 -14.49
CA LEU A 137 -19.33 22.54 -13.70
C LEU A 137 -19.38 21.02 -13.76
N GLN A 138 -19.15 20.42 -14.93
CA GLN A 138 -19.08 18.97 -15.07
C GLN A 138 -17.90 18.40 -14.26
N ALA A 139 -16.70 18.97 -14.40
CA ALA A 139 -15.52 18.56 -13.63
C ALA A 139 -15.75 18.67 -12.11
N TYR A 140 -16.44 19.73 -11.66
CA TYR A 140 -16.86 19.87 -10.26
C TYR A 140 -17.80 18.74 -9.81
N GLN A 141 -18.78 18.39 -10.65
CA GLN A 141 -19.74 17.33 -10.36
C GLN A 141 -19.05 15.97 -10.31
N ASP A 142 -18.18 15.67 -11.27
CA ASP A 142 -17.46 14.40 -11.37
C ASP A 142 -16.53 14.19 -10.18
N LYS A 143 -15.71 15.20 -9.85
CA LYS A 143 -14.81 15.16 -8.69
C LYS A 143 -15.57 14.98 -7.38
N LYS A 144 -16.78 15.49 -7.28
CA LYS A 144 -17.58 15.41 -6.05
C LYS A 144 -18.41 14.13 -5.94
N HIS A 145 -18.87 13.57 -7.05
CA HIS A 145 -19.90 12.54 -7.05
C HIS A 145 -19.47 11.30 -6.29
N LEU A 146 -18.36 10.69 -6.67
CA LEU A 146 -17.91 9.42 -6.11
C LEU A 146 -17.44 9.55 -4.63
N PRO A 147 -16.60 10.54 -4.26
CA PRO A 147 -16.26 10.79 -2.85
C PRO A 147 -17.49 10.98 -1.96
N SER A 148 -18.54 11.64 -2.48
CA SER A 148 -19.73 11.91 -1.66
C SER A 148 -20.50 10.66 -1.26
N GLN A 149 -20.33 9.55 -2.01
CA GLN A 149 -20.99 8.29 -1.71
C GLN A 149 -20.44 7.61 -0.44
N LEU A 150 -19.21 7.95 -0.03
CA LEU A 150 -18.55 7.40 1.16
C LEU A 150 -19.27 7.75 2.46
N PHE A 151 -20.08 8.80 2.47
CA PHE A 151 -20.65 9.37 3.69
C PHE A 151 -22.10 8.95 3.87
N GLU A 152 -22.57 8.92 5.12
CA GLU A 152 -23.96 8.57 5.39
C GLU A 152 -24.96 9.51 4.70
N ASP A 153 -24.67 10.82 4.77
CA ASP A 153 -25.41 11.88 4.10
C ASP A 153 -24.53 12.56 3.03
N PRO A 154 -24.63 12.14 1.76
CA PRO A 154 -23.90 12.76 0.65
C PRO A 154 -24.18 14.26 0.49
N LYS A 155 -25.27 14.79 1.06
CA LYS A 155 -25.63 16.21 0.97
C LYS A 155 -24.86 17.09 1.96
N GLN A 156 -24.33 16.54 3.05
CA GLN A 156 -23.59 17.34 4.06
C GLN A 156 -22.22 17.81 3.54
N ILE A 157 -21.69 17.15 2.51
CA ILE A 157 -20.43 17.50 1.83
C ILE A 157 -20.58 18.76 0.95
N ARG A 158 -21.78 19.32 0.83
CA ARG A 158 -22.05 20.44 -0.08
C ARG A 158 -21.41 21.77 0.33
N SER A 159 -20.90 21.91 1.56
CA SER A 159 -20.36 23.17 2.09
C SER A 159 -18.89 23.46 1.76
N GLY A 160 -18.22 22.62 0.94
CA GLY A 160 -16.79 22.80 0.65
C GLY A 160 -15.86 22.32 1.78
N ASN A 161 -16.40 21.60 2.77
CA ASN A 161 -15.61 20.97 3.81
C ASN A 161 -14.69 19.91 3.20
N ASP A 162 -13.47 19.81 3.75
CA ASP A 162 -12.54 18.74 3.39
C ASP A 162 -13.17 17.37 3.70
N MET A 163 -13.16 16.50 2.68
CA MET A 163 -13.70 15.14 2.74
C MET A 163 -12.72 14.14 3.38
N GLY A 164 -11.53 14.60 3.79
CA GLY A 164 -10.49 13.78 4.39
C GLY A 164 -9.90 12.77 3.41
N LEU A 165 -9.95 13.05 2.10
CA LEU A 165 -9.46 12.14 1.05
C LEU A 165 -7.97 11.80 1.23
N LEU A 166 -7.15 12.81 1.55
CA LEU A 166 -5.72 12.59 1.83
C LEU A 166 -5.52 11.70 3.07
N THR A 167 -6.30 11.95 4.13
CA THR A 167 -6.26 11.16 5.36
C THR A 167 -6.67 9.72 5.14
N ARG A 168 -7.64 9.46 4.24
CA ARG A 168 -8.06 8.11 3.86
C ARG A 168 -6.93 7.32 3.19
N SER A 169 -6.14 7.96 2.31
CA SER A 169 -4.97 7.32 1.72
C SER A 169 -3.93 6.93 2.77
N VAL A 170 -3.53 7.87 3.63
CA VAL A 170 -2.55 7.63 4.70
C VAL A 170 -3.05 6.56 5.69
N ALA A 171 -4.35 6.58 5.97
CA ALA A 171 -4.98 5.56 6.80
C ALA A 171 -4.93 4.16 6.17
N ALA A 172 -5.12 4.03 4.85
CA ALA A 172 -5.04 2.74 4.15
C ALA A 172 -3.62 2.15 4.23
N ASN A 173 -2.60 2.99 4.04
CA ASN A 173 -1.21 2.57 4.26
C ASN A 173 -0.96 2.17 5.73
N THR A 174 -1.55 2.89 6.69
CA THR A 174 -1.43 2.56 8.12
C THR A 174 -2.04 1.19 8.44
N VAL A 175 -3.20 0.87 7.84
CA VAL A 175 -3.80 -0.47 7.93
C VAL A 175 -2.87 -1.51 7.32
N ASP A 176 -2.31 -1.26 6.14
CA ASP A 176 -1.38 -2.18 5.48
C ASP A 176 -0.14 -2.51 6.34
N ARG A 177 0.47 -1.49 6.94
CA ARG A 177 1.59 -1.62 7.87
C ARG A 177 1.19 -2.41 9.12
N LEU A 178 0.00 -2.13 9.66
CA LEU A 178 -0.51 -2.82 10.85
C LEU A 178 -0.75 -4.33 10.59
N LEU A 179 -1.21 -4.67 9.38
CA LEU A 179 -1.44 -6.04 8.94
C LEU A 179 -0.17 -6.74 8.47
N GLY A 180 0.89 -5.97 8.16
CA GLY A 180 2.14 -6.48 7.61
C GLY A 180 1.96 -7.13 6.24
N THR A 181 1.00 -6.67 5.44
CA THR A 181 0.71 -7.20 4.10
C THR A 181 1.62 -6.59 3.03
N GLN A 182 2.06 -5.34 3.21
CA GLN A 182 2.97 -4.63 2.29
C GLN A 182 2.44 -4.62 0.85
N VAL A 183 1.15 -4.34 0.70
CA VAL A 183 0.45 -4.30 -0.59
C VAL A 183 -0.15 -2.95 -0.90
N ILE A 184 0.05 -1.93 -0.06
CA ILE A 184 -0.37 -0.55 -0.33
C ILE A 184 0.88 0.30 -0.50
N ALA A 185 0.88 1.18 -1.50
CA ALA A 185 1.96 2.15 -1.67
C ALA A 185 2.14 2.97 -0.38
N GLU A 186 3.35 3.47 -0.14
CA GLU A 186 3.53 4.39 0.98
C GLU A 186 2.77 5.69 0.72
N GLU A 187 1.88 6.05 1.64
CA GLU A 187 1.04 7.24 1.55
C GLU A 187 1.44 8.18 2.68
N ARG A 188 1.72 9.45 2.35
CA ARG A 188 2.20 10.46 3.29
C ARG A 188 1.46 11.77 3.09
N PHE A 189 1.51 12.64 4.09
CA PHE A 189 1.19 14.05 3.89
C PHE A 189 2.45 14.84 3.54
N GLY A 190 2.27 15.95 2.83
CA GLY A 190 3.30 16.95 2.64
C GLY A 190 2.71 18.34 2.54
N ILE A 191 3.59 19.33 2.49
CA ILE A 191 3.27 20.74 2.28
C ILE A 191 3.86 21.16 0.94
N ALA A 192 3.02 21.63 0.03
CA ALA A 192 3.46 22.13 -1.27
C ALA A 192 4.12 23.52 -1.12
N PRO A 193 4.90 24.01 -2.12
CA PRO A 193 5.59 25.31 -2.05
C PRO A 193 4.67 26.52 -1.78
N ASN A 194 3.37 26.40 -2.07
CA ASN A 194 2.37 27.43 -1.79
C ASN A 194 1.76 27.34 -0.38
N GLY A 195 2.30 26.47 0.49
CA GLY A 195 1.82 26.24 1.86
C GLY A 195 0.59 25.35 1.98
N LYS A 196 0.06 24.81 0.87
CA LYS A 196 -1.13 23.94 0.88
C LYS A 196 -0.77 22.50 1.21
N VAL A 197 -1.71 21.79 1.84
CA VAL A 197 -1.54 20.37 2.18
C VAL A 197 -1.73 19.49 0.95
N ILE A 198 -0.81 18.56 0.75
CA ILE A 198 -0.86 17.54 -0.29
C ILE A 198 -0.81 16.14 0.32
N GLY A 199 -1.47 15.19 -0.33
CA GLY A 199 -1.24 13.76 -0.08
C GLY A 199 -0.26 13.26 -1.12
N ILE A 200 0.70 12.44 -0.70
CA ILE A 200 1.79 11.92 -1.52
C ILE A 200 1.72 10.41 -1.53
N SER A 201 1.51 9.82 -2.70
CA SER A 201 1.70 8.39 -2.94
C SER A 201 3.13 8.18 -3.45
N VAL A 202 3.95 7.47 -2.67
CA VAL A 202 5.33 7.14 -3.05
C VAL A 202 5.30 6.23 -4.28
N GLN A 203 6.24 6.43 -5.21
CA GLN A 203 6.30 5.63 -6.43
C GLN A 203 6.42 4.14 -6.10
N ALA A 204 5.49 3.34 -6.64
CA ALA A 204 5.52 1.88 -6.52
C ALA A 204 6.50 1.27 -7.53
N ASP A 205 7.11 0.14 -7.16
CA ASP A 205 7.82 -0.70 -8.13
C ASP A 205 6.84 -1.34 -9.13
N GLY A 206 7.34 -1.62 -10.33
CA GLY A 206 6.61 -2.33 -11.37
C GLY A 206 5.84 -1.43 -12.33
N ALA A 207 4.74 -1.94 -12.85
CA ALA A 207 3.83 -1.23 -13.73
C ALA A 207 2.39 -1.54 -13.36
N SER A 208 1.48 -0.61 -13.66
CA SER A 208 0.06 -0.87 -13.49
C SER A 208 -0.40 -2.00 -14.41
N ILE A 209 -1.38 -2.80 -13.95
CA ILE A 209 -1.98 -3.86 -14.77
C ILE A 209 -2.62 -3.27 -16.03
N GLN A 210 -3.24 -2.10 -15.91
CA GLN A 210 -3.79 -1.35 -17.04
C GLN A 210 -3.18 0.05 -17.04
N SER A 211 -2.56 0.46 -18.15
CA SER A 211 -1.98 1.79 -18.29
C SER A 211 -2.03 2.27 -19.73
N GLU A 212 -1.75 3.55 -19.94
CA GLU A 212 -1.22 3.97 -21.23
C GLU A 212 0.27 3.59 -21.28
N TRP A 213 0.74 3.12 -22.43
CA TRP A 213 2.13 2.73 -22.61
C TRP A 213 2.60 3.15 -24.00
N GLN A 214 3.75 3.80 -24.08
CA GLN A 214 4.42 4.11 -25.33
C GLN A 214 5.41 3.00 -25.69
N PRO A 215 5.14 2.17 -26.71
CA PRO A 215 6.09 1.15 -27.13
C PRO A 215 7.38 1.78 -27.68
N PRO A 216 8.55 1.14 -27.48
CA PRO A 216 9.80 1.61 -28.09
C PRO A 216 9.66 1.80 -29.60
N GLY A 217 10.06 2.97 -30.10
CA GLY A 217 10.00 3.31 -31.53
C GLY A 217 8.60 3.70 -32.04
N LYS A 218 7.64 3.98 -31.14
CA LYS A 218 6.34 4.55 -31.47
C LYS A 218 6.18 5.91 -30.79
N ASP A 219 5.61 6.88 -31.49
CA ASP A 219 5.34 8.22 -30.94
C ASP A 219 3.98 8.32 -30.24
N GLN A 220 3.17 7.25 -30.31
CA GLN A 220 1.83 7.19 -29.75
C GLN A 220 1.78 6.29 -28.53
N LYS A 221 1.08 6.75 -27.48
CA LYS A 221 0.69 5.92 -26.34
C LYS A 221 -0.51 5.04 -26.71
N LEU A 222 -0.43 3.77 -26.32
CA LEU A 222 -1.48 2.77 -26.51
C LEU A 222 -2.06 2.40 -25.14
N ASP A 223 -3.36 2.17 -25.07
CA ASP A 223 -3.98 1.46 -23.94
C ASP A 223 -3.33 0.08 -23.86
N ALA A 224 -2.82 -0.28 -22.69
CA ALA A 224 -2.03 -1.48 -22.54
C ALA A 224 -2.36 -2.25 -21.28
N MET A 225 -2.26 -3.57 -21.40
CA MET A 225 -2.36 -4.49 -20.28
C MET A 225 -1.02 -5.17 -20.02
N LEU A 226 -0.58 -5.20 -18.76
CA LEU A 226 0.67 -5.85 -18.38
C LEU A 226 0.61 -7.36 -18.62
N ASP A 227 1.56 -7.89 -19.38
CA ASP A 227 1.66 -9.31 -19.71
C ASP A 227 2.48 -10.06 -18.65
N VAL A 228 1.83 -10.50 -17.58
CA VAL A 228 2.44 -11.25 -16.47
C VAL A 228 1.64 -12.52 -16.16
N ASP A 229 2.32 -13.53 -15.60
CA ASP A 229 1.68 -14.77 -15.15
C ASP A 229 0.92 -14.58 -13.83
N TYR A 230 -0.36 -14.25 -13.94
CA TYR A 230 -1.26 -14.12 -12.78
C TYR A 230 -1.57 -15.44 -12.07
N SER A 231 -1.18 -16.60 -12.62
CA SER A 231 -1.25 -17.89 -11.93
C SER A 231 -0.07 -18.11 -10.98
N HIS A 232 0.94 -17.23 -11.00
CA HIS A 232 2.08 -17.32 -10.09
C HIS A 232 1.62 -17.25 -8.61
N PRO A 233 2.02 -18.21 -7.75
CA PRO A 233 1.59 -18.28 -6.35
C PRO A 233 1.75 -16.97 -5.57
N ASP A 234 2.89 -16.31 -5.69
CA ASP A 234 3.16 -15.05 -4.97
C ASP A 234 2.29 -13.88 -5.46
N ILE A 235 2.01 -13.80 -6.77
CA ILE A 235 1.13 -12.77 -7.33
C ILE A 235 -0.30 -13.02 -6.85
N GLN A 236 -0.78 -14.27 -6.91
CA GLN A 236 -2.10 -14.63 -6.38
C GLN A 236 -2.21 -14.24 -4.90
N ARG A 237 -1.23 -14.65 -4.08
CA ARG A 237 -1.19 -14.33 -2.66
C ARG A 237 -1.31 -12.83 -2.43
N ARG A 238 -0.47 -12.03 -3.09
CA ARG A 238 -0.44 -10.57 -2.85
C ARG A 238 -1.65 -9.83 -3.42
N ILE A 239 -2.27 -10.32 -4.51
CA ILE A 239 -3.56 -9.78 -4.97
C ILE A 239 -4.66 -10.06 -3.93
N PHE A 240 -4.67 -11.24 -3.31
CA PHE A 240 -5.62 -11.52 -2.23
C PHE A 240 -5.30 -10.75 -0.94
N ASP A 241 -4.02 -10.54 -0.61
CA ASP A 241 -3.62 -9.66 0.50
C ASP A 241 -4.09 -8.22 0.24
N LEU A 242 -4.03 -7.73 -1.02
CA LEU A 242 -4.59 -6.43 -1.42
C LEU A 242 -6.11 -6.39 -1.28
N GLU A 243 -6.82 -7.45 -1.71
CA GLU A 243 -8.27 -7.57 -1.54
C GLU A 243 -8.69 -7.54 -0.06
N ILE A 244 -7.90 -8.13 0.83
CA ILE A 244 -8.12 -8.10 2.29
C ILE A 244 -7.96 -6.68 2.83
N ASN A 245 -6.92 -5.96 2.40
CA ASN A 245 -6.73 -4.57 2.77
C ASN A 245 -7.88 -3.69 2.26
N ASP A 246 -8.24 -3.84 0.99
CA ASP A 246 -9.36 -3.14 0.37
C ASP A 246 -10.69 -3.45 1.07
N TYR A 247 -10.91 -4.69 1.56
CA TYR A 247 -12.10 -5.04 2.33
C TYR A 247 -12.13 -4.31 3.68
N ILE A 248 -11.05 -4.37 4.46
CA ILE A 248 -10.98 -3.71 5.78
C ILE A 248 -11.16 -2.20 5.63
N THR A 249 -10.43 -1.60 4.70
CA THR A 249 -10.50 -0.16 4.45
C THR A 249 -11.80 0.21 3.74
N GLY A 250 -12.44 -0.69 3.00
CA GLY A 250 -13.61 -0.41 2.18
C GLY A 250 -13.28 0.42 0.94
N GLN A 251 -12.12 0.18 0.34
CA GLN A 251 -11.66 0.85 -0.89
C GLN A 251 -12.65 0.62 -2.03
N LEU A 252 -13.12 1.72 -2.62
CA LEU A 252 -14.10 1.75 -3.69
C LEU A 252 -13.54 1.66 -5.10
N ASP A 253 -12.34 2.18 -5.31
CA ASP A 253 -11.84 2.48 -6.65
C ASP A 253 -10.64 1.62 -7.04
N ARG A 254 -10.58 0.40 -6.49
CA ARG A 254 -9.56 -0.56 -6.90
C ARG A 254 -9.89 -1.12 -8.28
N HIS A 255 -9.38 -0.54 -9.35
CA HIS A 255 -9.41 -1.15 -10.70
C HIS A 255 -8.01 -1.60 -11.13
N PRO A 256 -7.86 -2.37 -12.22
CA PRO A 256 -6.56 -2.83 -12.71
C PRO A 256 -5.54 -1.68 -12.89
N GLY A 257 -6.00 -0.50 -13.29
CA GLY A 257 -5.18 0.71 -13.37
C GLY A 257 -4.58 1.21 -12.05
N ASN A 258 -5.11 0.76 -10.90
CA ASN A 258 -4.63 1.10 -9.56
C ASN A 258 -3.92 -0.09 -8.87
N ILE A 259 -3.46 -1.07 -9.64
CA ILE A 259 -2.73 -2.25 -9.15
C ILE A 259 -1.41 -2.35 -9.90
N PHE A 260 -0.31 -2.18 -9.19
CA PHE A 260 1.04 -2.32 -9.71
C PHE A 260 1.54 -3.73 -9.48
N ILE A 261 2.23 -4.29 -10.48
CA ILE A 261 2.96 -5.55 -10.35
C ILE A 261 4.39 -5.33 -10.80
N ASP A 262 5.34 -5.71 -9.95
CA ASP A 262 6.72 -5.90 -10.35
C ASP A 262 6.96 -7.38 -10.70
N PRO A 263 7.06 -7.72 -12.00
CA PRO A 263 7.19 -9.10 -12.44
C PRO A 263 8.53 -9.75 -12.05
N LYS A 264 9.54 -8.97 -11.62
CA LYS A 264 10.82 -9.53 -11.15
C LYS A 264 10.75 -10.05 -9.72
N THR A 265 9.96 -9.39 -8.88
CA THR A 265 9.82 -9.73 -7.45
C THR A 265 8.46 -10.33 -7.10
N ASN A 266 7.53 -10.35 -8.06
CA ASN A 266 6.12 -10.68 -7.87
C ASN A 266 5.40 -9.78 -6.84
N GLN A 267 5.97 -8.62 -6.50
CA GLN A 267 5.35 -7.65 -5.61
C GLN A 267 4.11 -7.06 -6.26
N VAL A 268 3.04 -6.93 -5.48
CA VAL A 268 1.78 -6.28 -5.88
C VAL A 268 1.56 -5.08 -4.99
N THR A 269 1.23 -3.93 -5.56
CA THR A 269 1.05 -2.68 -4.82
C THR A 269 -0.20 -1.94 -5.29
N GLY A 270 -1.14 -1.68 -4.38
CA GLY A 270 -2.30 -0.85 -4.59
C GLY A 270 -1.99 0.63 -4.35
N ILE A 271 -2.33 1.46 -5.33
CA ILE A 271 -2.23 2.94 -5.24
C ILE A 271 -3.62 3.57 -5.18
N ASP A 272 -3.68 4.89 -5.09
CA ASP A 272 -4.94 5.64 -5.19
C ASP A 272 -5.96 5.27 -4.09
N ASN A 273 -5.54 5.48 -2.85
CA ASN A 273 -6.22 4.99 -1.65
C ASN A 273 -7.19 6.00 -1.00
N ASP A 274 -7.55 7.05 -1.72
CA ASP A 274 -8.32 8.18 -1.20
C ASP A 274 -9.81 7.88 -1.05
N LEU A 275 -10.35 6.96 -1.85
CA LEU A 275 -11.74 6.49 -1.81
C LEU A 275 -11.97 5.29 -0.87
N ALA A 276 -11.25 5.28 0.25
CA ALA A 276 -11.38 4.29 1.32
C ALA A 276 -12.19 4.82 2.52
N PHE A 277 -12.49 3.95 3.48
CA PHE A 277 -13.14 4.18 4.77
C PHE A 277 -14.59 4.74 4.71
N PRO A 278 -15.51 4.13 3.96
CA PRO A 278 -16.89 4.60 3.94
C PRO A 278 -17.52 4.57 5.33
N GLU A 279 -18.37 5.55 5.62
CA GLU A 279 -19.22 5.63 6.81
C GLU A 279 -20.46 4.72 6.69
N VAL A 280 -20.74 4.23 5.50
CA VAL A 280 -21.81 3.27 5.18
C VAL A 280 -21.23 1.88 4.94
N ASP A 281 -22.08 0.86 5.03
CA ASP A 281 -21.67 -0.50 4.68
C ASP A 281 -21.42 -0.68 3.17
N LEU A 282 -20.60 -1.67 2.82
CA LEU A 282 -20.18 -1.91 1.42
C LEU A 282 -21.36 -2.27 0.50
N SER A 283 -22.42 -2.90 1.02
CA SER A 283 -23.58 -3.28 0.22
C SER A 283 -24.44 -2.07 -0.14
N THR A 284 -24.59 -1.12 0.79
CA THR A 284 -25.21 0.18 0.55
C THR A 284 -24.42 0.95 -0.49
N LEU A 285 -23.09 0.90 -0.38
CA LEU A 285 -22.19 1.61 -1.27
C LEU A 285 -22.19 1.04 -2.70
N GLU A 286 -22.17 -0.29 -2.85
CA GLU A 286 -22.35 -0.96 -4.14
C GLU A 286 -23.66 -0.54 -4.82
N LYS A 287 -24.76 -0.45 -4.05
CA LYS A 287 -26.07 0.00 -4.58
C LYS A 287 -26.07 1.47 -4.99
N ARG A 288 -25.37 2.33 -4.25
CA ARG A 288 -25.28 3.78 -4.51
C ARG A 288 -24.45 4.08 -5.75
N CYS A 289 -23.27 3.46 -5.86
CA CYS A 289 -22.33 3.72 -6.94
C CYS A 289 -22.67 2.93 -8.22
N GLY A 290 -23.39 1.80 -8.11
CA GLY A 290 -23.79 1.00 -9.27
C GLY A 290 -22.58 0.51 -10.08
N VAL A 291 -22.45 0.98 -11.32
CA VAL A 291 -21.32 0.61 -12.21
C VAL A 291 -20.01 1.29 -11.82
N ASP A 292 -20.07 2.37 -11.06
CA ASP A 292 -18.88 3.08 -10.58
C ASP A 292 -18.28 2.41 -9.32
N TYR A 293 -18.96 1.39 -8.78
CA TYR A 293 -18.40 0.56 -7.72
C TYR A 293 -17.34 -0.37 -8.29
N LYS A 294 -16.07 -0.07 -8.03
CA LYS A 294 -14.93 -0.91 -8.44
C LYS A 294 -14.33 -1.68 -7.27
N GLY A 295 -14.89 -1.60 -6.07
CA GLY A 295 -14.44 -2.34 -4.89
C GLY A 295 -14.88 -3.81 -4.91
N VAL A 296 -14.43 -4.58 -3.91
CA VAL A 296 -15.01 -5.89 -3.58
C VAL A 296 -15.97 -5.68 -2.41
N SER A 297 -17.27 -5.93 -2.63
CA SER A 297 -18.33 -5.68 -1.63
C SER A 297 -18.60 -6.85 -0.69
N THR A 298 -18.02 -8.02 -1.00
CA THR A 298 -18.17 -9.25 -0.22
C THR A 298 -16.90 -9.58 0.55
N LEU A 299 -16.98 -10.50 1.51
CA LEU A 299 -15.78 -11.08 2.11
C LEU A 299 -14.82 -11.60 1.03
N PRO A 300 -13.50 -11.45 1.22
CA PRO A 300 -12.51 -12.09 0.38
C PRO A 300 -12.75 -13.59 0.30
N ARG A 301 -12.54 -14.17 -0.88
CA ARG A 301 -12.82 -15.60 -1.11
C ARG A 301 -11.71 -16.50 -0.58
N MET A 302 -10.47 -16.03 -0.63
CA MET A 302 -9.29 -16.78 -0.23
C MET A 302 -8.33 -15.92 0.57
N MET A 303 -7.58 -16.57 1.45
CA MET A 303 -6.56 -15.93 2.26
C MET A 303 -5.43 -16.91 2.54
N HIS A 304 -4.18 -16.47 2.43
CA HIS A 304 -3.04 -17.29 2.84
C HIS A 304 -3.08 -17.55 4.35
N GLU A 305 -2.67 -18.74 4.81
CA GLU A 305 -2.65 -19.08 6.24
C GLU A 305 -1.84 -18.08 7.09
N GLU A 306 -0.69 -17.65 6.60
CA GLU A 306 0.12 -16.63 7.28
C GLU A 306 -0.57 -15.25 7.33
N THR A 307 -1.33 -14.89 6.30
CA THR A 307 -2.14 -13.65 6.33
C THR A 307 -3.29 -13.80 7.33
N ALA A 308 -3.94 -14.96 7.39
CA ALA A 308 -4.98 -15.24 8.39
C ALA A 308 -4.45 -15.11 9.82
N LYS A 309 -3.25 -15.64 10.11
CA LYS A 309 -2.59 -15.47 11.40
C LYS A 309 -2.33 -13.99 11.73
N ARG A 310 -1.88 -13.18 10.77
CA ARG A 310 -1.68 -11.73 10.97
C ARG A 310 -2.99 -10.98 11.23
N ILE A 311 -4.07 -11.37 10.55
CA ILE A 311 -5.41 -10.81 10.78
C ILE A 311 -5.91 -11.14 12.19
N LEU A 312 -5.79 -12.40 12.63
CA LEU A 312 -6.13 -12.82 13.99
C LEU A 312 -5.25 -12.12 15.05
N ALA A 313 -3.96 -11.95 14.75
CA ALA A 313 -3.01 -11.27 15.63
C ALA A 313 -3.27 -9.76 15.78
N THR A 314 -4.03 -9.15 14.86
CA THR A 314 -4.33 -7.72 14.88
C THR A 314 -5.54 -7.45 15.76
N SER A 315 -5.39 -6.63 16.80
CA SER A 315 -6.53 -6.31 17.67
C SER A 315 -7.37 -5.16 17.10
N SER A 316 -8.70 -5.24 17.28
CA SER A 316 -9.63 -4.15 16.95
C SER A 316 -9.25 -2.83 17.60
N THR A 317 -8.80 -2.87 18.87
CA THR A 317 -8.38 -1.68 19.62
C THR A 317 -7.10 -1.08 19.04
N GLU A 318 -6.12 -1.89 18.65
CA GLU A 318 -4.90 -1.41 18.00
C GLU A 318 -5.22 -0.73 16.67
N LEU A 319 -6.10 -1.32 15.84
CA LEU A 319 -6.57 -0.70 14.60
C LEU A 319 -7.29 0.63 14.87
N GLN A 320 -8.21 0.66 15.84
CA GLN A 320 -8.94 1.86 16.20
C GLN A 320 -8.02 3.00 16.64
N GLU A 321 -7.07 2.71 17.54
CA GLU A 321 -6.12 3.71 18.04
C GLU A 321 -5.13 4.16 16.96
N ALA A 322 -4.67 3.25 16.09
CA ALA A 322 -3.81 3.61 14.97
C ALA A 322 -4.50 4.61 14.01
N LEU A 323 -5.78 4.39 13.70
CA LEU A 323 -6.56 5.27 12.82
C LEU A 323 -6.94 6.59 13.49
N LYS A 324 -7.25 6.57 14.79
CA LYS A 324 -7.63 7.76 15.55
C LYS A 324 -6.46 8.71 15.78
N ASN A 325 -5.27 8.16 15.98
CA ASN A 325 -4.06 8.93 16.31
C ASN A 325 -3.16 9.15 15.08
N LEU A 326 -3.72 9.08 13.88
CA LEU A 326 -2.97 9.40 12.65
C LEU A 326 -2.39 10.82 12.74
N PRO A 327 -1.07 10.99 12.58
CA PRO A 327 -0.49 12.31 12.52
C PRO A 327 -0.95 13.00 11.24
N ARG A 328 -1.40 14.25 11.35
CA ARG A 328 -1.98 14.99 10.23
C ARG A 328 -1.56 16.46 10.29
N PRO A 329 -1.34 17.12 9.14
CA PRO A 329 -1.10 18.56 9.11
C PRO A 329 -2.31 19.34 9.66
N GLU A 330 -2.06 20.59 10.06
CA GLU A 330 -3.14 21.54 10.30
C GLU A 330 -4.02 21.66 9.04
N ASN A 331 -5.32 21.84 9.21
CA ASN A 331 -6.31 21.94 8.12
C ASN A 331 -6.53 20.65 7.28
N CYS A 332 -6.02 19.48 7.70
CA CYS A 332 -6.40 18.19 7.11
C CYS A 332 -7.38 17.45 8.01
N SER A 333 -8.56 17.07 7.51
CA SER A 333 -9.62 16.44 8.30
C SER A 333 -9.23 15.04 8.78
N ALA A 334 -9.58 14.69 10.02
CA ALA A 334 -9.43 13.33 10.51
C ALA A 334 -10.48 12.38 9.88
N LEU A 335 -10.25 11.08 9.99
CA LEU A 335 -11.31 10.10 9.74
C LEU A 335 -12.45 10.30 10.74
N SER A 336 -13.70 10.18 10.27
CA SER A 336 -14.84 10.23 11.17
C SER A 336 -14.88 8.98 12.07
N PRO A 337 -15.47 9.07 13.27
CA PRO A 337 -15.64 7.90 14.13
C PRO A 337 -16.36 6.73 13.45
N LYS A 338 -17.31 7.03 12.54
CA LYS A 338 -18.05 6.02 11.78
C LYS A 338 -17.17 5.30 10.76
N ALA A 339 -16.33 6.05 10.04
CA ALA A 339 -15.35 5.49 9.13
C ALA A 339 -14.38 4.52 9.84
N ILE A 340 -13.90 4.90 11.03
CA ILE A 340 -13.04 4.06 11.87
C ILE A 340 -13.80 2.81 12.35
N GLN A 341 -15.02 2.96 12.88
CA GLN A 341 -15.85 1.83 13.32
C GLN A 341 -16.17 0.86 12.18
N GLY A 342 -16.41 1.37 10.97
CA GLY A 342 -16.63 0.55 9.78
C GLY A 342 -15.43 -0.34 9.46
N ALA A 343 -14.21 0.20 9.56
CA ALA A 343 -12.98 -0.58 9.36
C ALA A 343 -12.77 -1.63 10.47
N VAL A 344 -13.01 -1.26 11.74
CA VAL A 344 -12.94 -2.19 12.87
C VAL A 344 -13.93 -3.34 12.71
N LYS A 345 -15.18 -3.03 12.35
CA LYS A 345 -16.20 -4.04 12.10
C LYS A 345 -15.80 -5.01 10.99
N ARG A 346 -15.22 -4.51 9.89
CA ARG A 346 -14.76 -5.36 8.77
C ARG A 346 -13.56 -6.22 9.14
N LEU A 347 -12.66 -5.75 10.02
CA LEU A 347 -11.61 -6.60 10.61
C LEU A 347 -12.24 -7.74 11.43
N GLU A 348 -13.21 -7.44 12.29
CA GLU A 348 -13.88 -8.44 13.13
C GLU A 348 -14.66 -9.46 12.28
N GLU A 349 -15.34 -9.01 11.23
CA GLU A 349 -16.02 -9.89 10.27
C GLU A 349 -15.03 -10.86 9.59
N LEU A 350 -13.82 -10.39 9.24
CA LEU A 350 -12.76 -11.25 8.69
C LEU A 350 -12.23 -12.25 9.71
N GLN A 351 -11.98 -11.81 10.95
CA GLN A 351 -11.54 -12.69 12.03
C GLN A 351 -12.56 -13.80 12.29
N GLU A 352 -13.84 -13.45 12.32
CA GLU A 352 -14.92 -14.41 12.43
C GLU A 352 -14.96 -15.35 11.22
N ALA A 353 -14.80 -14.85 10.00
CA ALA A 353 -14.80 -15.66 8.78
C ALA A 353 -13.61 -16.64 8.71
N ILE A 354 -12.45 -16.30 9.28
CA ILE A 354 -11.29 -17.22 9.38
C ILE A 354 -11.65 -18.44 10.23
N HIS A 355 -12.39 -18.24 11.32
CA HIS A 355 -12.85 -19.32 12.20
C HIS A 355 -14.04 -20.10 11.64
N HIS A 356 -14.76 -19.51 10.68
CA HIS A 356 -16.02 -20.01 10.13
C HIS A 356 -15.99 -20.07 8.59
N PRO A 357 -15.34 -21.10 7.99
CA PRO A 357 -15.23 -21.22 6.53
C PRO A 357 -16.57 -21.24 5.78
N GLU A 358 -17.67 -21.63 6.46
CA GLU A 358 -19.03 -21.55 5.92
C GLU A 358 -19.48 -20.14 5.53
N LYS A 359 -18.79 -19.09 6.03
CA LYS A 359 -19.01 -17.70 5.63
C LYS A 359 -18.43 -17.34 4.26
N GLY A 360 -17.74 -18.27 3.62
CA GLY A 360 -17.27 -18.15 2.24
C GLY A 360 -15.80 -17.73 2.09
N LEU A 361 -15.08 -17.51 3.18
CA LEU A 361 -13.63 -17.31 3.19
C LEU A 361 -12.92 -18.67 3.31
N LYS A 362 -12.03 -18.96 2.37
CA LYS A 362 -11.19 -20.17 2.37
C LYS A 362 -9.75 -19.82 2.73
N VAL A 363 -9.27 -20.29 3.88
CA VAL A 363 -7.85 -20.21 4.23
C VAL A 363 -7.09 -21.30 3.47
N VAL A 364 -6.05 -20.92 2.74
CA VAL A 364 -5.21 -21.82 1.94
C VAL A 364 -3.76 -21.79 2.44
N LYS A 365 -3.09 -22.95 2.39
CA LYS A 365 -1.66 -23.07 2.73
C LYS A 365 -0.76 -22.54 1.62
N GLU A 366 -1.19 -22.74 0.38
CA GLU A 366 -0.45 -22.38 -0.82
C GLU A 366 -1.43 -21.89 -1.88
N PHE A 367 -1.02 -20.87 -2.62
CA PHE A 367 -1.67 -20.51 -3.88
C PHE A 367 -1.03 -21.30 -5.00
N ASN A 368 -1.84 -21.76 -5.95
CA ASN A 368 -1.42 -22.59 -7.07
C ASN A 368 -2.42 -22.52 -8.22
N GLU A 369 -2.27 -23.39 -9.21
CA GLU A 369 -3.15 -23.46 -10.37
C GLU A 369 -4.62 -23.77 -10.00
N ALA A 370 -4.87 -24.52 -8.92
CA ALA A 370 -6.22 -24.83 -8.49
C ALA A 370 -6.92 -23.61 -7.87
N THR A 371 -6.22 -22.83 -7.04
CA THR A 371 -6.77 -21.57 -6.49
C THR A 371 -7.02 -20.54 -7.58
N PHE A 372 -6.15 -20.47 -8.59
CA PHE A 372 -6.33 -19.62 -9.76
C PHE A 372 -7.60 -20.00 -10.54
N LYS A 373 -7.75 -21.27 -10.90
CA LYS A 373 -8.93 -21.80 -11.61
C LYS A 373 -10.22 -21.59 -10.83
N GLU A 374 -10.19 -21.81 -9.51
CA GLU A 374 -11.33 -21.58 -8.63
C GLU A 374 -11.75 -20.10 -8.63
N SER A 375 -10.79 -19.17 -8.58
CA SER A 375 -11.04 -17.72 -8.64
C SER A 375 -11.67 -17.30 -9.98
N LEU A 376 -11.16 -17.83 -11.10
CA LEU A 376 -11.72 -17.57 -12.42
C LEU A 376 -13.14 -18.17 -12.58
N ALA A 377 -13.37 -19.37 -12.06
CA ALA A 377 -14.69 -20.01 -12.09
C ALA A 377 -15.72 -19.20 -11.28
N ALA A 378 -15.33 -18.72 -10.10
CA ALA A 378 -16.16 -17.84 -9.29
C ALA A 378 -16.49 -16.54 -10.03
N GLN A 379 -15.51 -15.92 -10.67
CA GLN A 379 -15.72 -14.71 -11.46
C GLN A 379 -16.72 -14.93 -12.60
N LYS A 380 -16.56 -16.00 -13.39
CA LYS A 380 -17.48 -16.35 -14.47
C LYS A 380 -18.92 -16.50 -13.97
N LYS A 381 -19.09 -17.13 -12.81
CA LYS A 381 -20.40 -17.28 -12.17
C LYS A 381 -21.00 -15.92 -11.78
N THR A 382 -20.25 -15.09 -11.07
CA THR A 382 -20.72 -13.77 -10.63
C THR A 382 -21.04 -12.85 -11.82
N PHE A 383 -20.22 -12.88 -12.88
CA PHE A 383 -20.50 -12.17 -14.12
C PHE A 383 -21.85 -12.59 -14.72
N ASN A 384 -22.09 -13.89 -14.90
CA ASN A 384 -23.35 -14.40 -15.45
C ASN A 384 -24.56 -13.99 -14.60
N GLU A 385 -24.44 -14.10 -13.27
CA GLU A 385 -25.51 -13.72 -12.34
C GLU A 385 -25.84 -12.23 -12.44
N LYS A 386 -24.83 -11.35 -12.48
CA LYS A 386 -25.01 -9.90 -12.58
C LYS A 386 -25.55 -9.49 -13.95
N MET A 387 -25.12 -10.12 -15.05
CA MET A 387 -25.66 -9.83 -16.38
C MET A 387 -27.12 -10.28 -16.51
N ALA A 388 -27.47 -11.44 -15.96
CA ALA A 388 -28.86 -11.90 -15.88
C ALA A 388 -29.74 -10.95 -15.05
N GLN A 389 -29.24 -10.45 -13.92
CA GLN A 389 -29.94 -9.45 -13.11
C GLN A 389 -30.17 -8.12 -13.85
N ARG A 390 -29.28 -7.76 -14.79
CA ARG A 390 -29.44 -6.59 -15.66
C ARG A 390 -30.37 -6.83 -16.86
N GLY A 391 -30.98 -8.01 -16.96
CA GLY A 391 -31.82 -8.39 -18.10
C GLY A 391 -31.04 -8.59 -19.40
N ASN A 392 -29.71 -8.69 -19.31
CA ASN A 392 -28.84 -8.93 -20.45
C ASN A 392 -28.59 -10.44 -20.55
N GLY A 393 -29.05 -11.09 -21.62
CA GLY A 393 -28.85 -12.53 -21.85
C GLY A 393 -27.39 -12.93 -22.11
N VAL A 394 -26.46 -11.97 -22.06
CA VAL A 394 -25.02 -12.17 -22.19
C VAL A 394 -24.48 -12.99 -21.01
N THR A 395 -23.81 -14.09 -21.37
CA THR A 395 -22.99 -14.89 -20.45
C THR A 395 -21.52 -14.61 -20.70
N PHE A 396 -20.64 -14.98 -19.78
CA PHE A 396 -19.20 -14.89 -19.95
C PHE A 396 -18.71 -15.57 -21.24
N LYS A 397 -19.35 -16.66 -21.66
CA LYS A 397 -19.00 -17.39 -22.89
C LYS A 397 -19.45 -16.66 -24.17
N THR A 398 -20.51 -15.88 -24.08
CA THR A 398 -21.12 -15.17 -25.22
C THR A 398 -20.89 -13.66 -25.15
N ALA A 399 -20.02 -13.21 -24.24
CA ALA A 399 -19.73 -11.81 -24.00
C ALA A 399 -18.74 -11.31 -25.05
N GLU A 400 -19.13 -10.27 -25.79
CA GLU A 400 -18.17 -9.50 -26.58
C GLU A 400 -17.10 -8.87 -25.68
N PRO A 401 -15.88 -8.58 -26.21
CA PRO A 401 -14.77 -8.02 -25.44
C PRO A 401 -15.16 -6.83 -24.54
N ALA A 402 -15.97 -5.89 -25.05
CA ALA A 402 -16.44 -4.74 -24.29
C ALA A 402 -17.28 -5.11 -23.04
N HIS A 403 -18.06 -6.18 -23.07
CA HIS A 403 -18.84 -6.63 -21.92
C HIS A 403 -17.95 -7.14 -20.78
N LEU A 404 -16.81 -7.76 -21.11
CA LEU A 404 -15.89 -8.29 -20.12
C LEU A 404 -15.11 -7.19 -19.39
N LEU A 405 -15.12 -5.96 -19.87
CA LEU A 405 -14.51 -4.81 -19.19
C LEU A 405 -15.42 -4.16 -18.13
N ILE A 406 -16.67 -4.62 -18.01
CA ILE A 406 -17.60 -4.12 -16.99
C ILE A 406 -17.13 -4.57 -15.60
N PRO A 407 -17.07 -3.66 -14.61
CA PRO A 407 -16.61 -3.95 -13.24
C PRO A 407 -17.63 -4.80 -12.49
N VAL A 408 -17.56 -6.11 -12.70
CA VAL A 408 -18.24 -7.13 -11.88
C VAL A 408 -17.15 -7.90 -11.17
N LYS A 409 -17.24 -8.09 -9.84
CA LYS A 409 -16.16 -8.71 -9.06
C LYS A 409 -16.66 -9.81 -8.14
N ALA A 410 -16.09 -10.99 -8.29
CA ALA A 410 -16.13 -12.05 -7.28
C ALA A 410 -14.87 -12.01 -6.38
N SER A 411 -13.76 -11.56 -6.94
CA SER A 411 -12.45 -11.32 -6.31
C SER A 411 -11.64 -10.39 -7.21
N GLN A 412 -10.58 -9.76 -6.69
CA GLN A 412 -9.69 -8.93 -7.48
C GLN A 412 -8.97 -9.75 -8.57
N LEU A 413 -8.44 -10.93 -8.21
CA LEU A 413 -7.76 -11.81 -9.16
C LEU A 413 -8.72 -12.26 -10.28
N GLY A 414 -9.93 -12.70 -9.91
CA GLY A 414 -10.95 -13.09 -10.88
C GLY A 414 -11.29 -11.95 -11.84
N PHE A 415 -11.49 -10.74 -11.33
CA PHE A 415 -11.77 -9.57 -12.15
C PHE A 415 -10.62 -9.21 -13.09
N ILE A 416 -9.37 -9.23 -12.62
CA ILE A 416 -8.18 -9.02 -13.45
C ILE A 416 -8.15 -10.01 -14.61
N GLN A 417 -8.48 -11.30 -14.37
CA GLN A 417 -8.54 -12.29 -15.45
C GLN A 417 -9.68 -12.07 -16.44
N GLN A 418 -10.86 -11.70 -15.94
CA GLN A 418 -11.96 -11.30 -16.81
C GLN A 418 -11.55 -10.11 -17.70
N PHE A 419 -10.92 -9.10 -17.10
CA PHE A 419 -10.45 -7.91 -17.79
C PHE A 419 -9.40 -8.26 -18.84
N LYS A 420 -8.45 -9.15 -18.53
CA LYS A 420 -7.46 -9.68 -19.48
C LYS A 420 -8.08 -10.30 -20.71
N ILE A 421 -9.05 -11.18 -20.52
CA ILE A 421 -9.74 -11.86 -21.62
C ILE A 421 -10.49 -10.83 -22.50
N GLY A 422 -11.14 -9.84 -21.89
CA GLY A 422 -11.77 -8.74 -22.61
C GLY A 422 -10.76 -7.89 -23.39
N PHE A 423 -9.61 -7.62 -22.81
CA PHE A 423 -8.56 -6.82 -23.42
C PHE A 423 -7.90 -7.53 -24.61
N GLU A 424 -7.53 -8.80 -24.44
CA GLU A 424 -7.01 -9.65 -25.52
C GLU A 424 -8.02 -9.80 -26.66
N GLY A 425 -9.30 -9.92 -26.33
CA GLY A 425 -10.38 -9.92 -27.31
C GLY A 425 -10.41 -8.65 -28.16
N LYS A 426 -10.28 -7.46 -27.54
CA LYS A 426 -10.21 -6.17 -28.27
C LYS A 426 -9.01 -6.08 -29.21
N ILE A 427 -7.84 -6.58 -28.77
CA ILE A 427 -6.64 -6.62 -29.61
C ILE A 427 -6.89 -7.53 -30.82
N ALA A 428 -7.45 -8.72 -30.58
CA ALA A 428 -7.67 -9.72 -31.61
C ALA A 428 -8.70 -9.28 -32.68
N THR A 429 -9.71 -8.50 -32.29
CA THR A 429 -10.73 -7.99 -33.21
C THR A 429 -10.30 -6.73 -33.97
N GLN A 430 -9.15 -6.13 -33.63
CA GLN A 430 -8.71 -4.83 -34.14
C GLN A 430 -9.75 -3.72 -33.96
N GLU A 431 -10.70 -3.88 -33.03
CA GLU A 431 -11.70 -2.86 -32.70
C GLU A 431 -11.05 -1.59 -32.14
N ASN A 432 -9.79 -1.69 -31.71
CA ASN A 432 -9.02 -0.58 -31.18
C ASN A 432 -7.57 -0.67 -31.66
N GLU A 433 -7.19 0.09 -32.70
CA GLU A 433 -5.79 0.21 -33.14
C GLU A 433 -4.85 0.75 -32.05
N VAL A 434 -5.42 1.21 -30.91
CA VAL A 434 -4.70 1.74 -29.77
C VAL A 434 -4.61 0.78 -28.57
N ALA A 435 -4.88 -0.52 -28.71
CA ALA A 435 -4.72 -1.51 -27.62
C ALA A 435 -3.52 -2.46 -27.83
N THR A 436 -2.74 -2.75 -26.77
CA THR A 436 -1.59 -3.68 -26.84
C THR A 436 -1.32 -4.42 -25.53
N MET A 437 -0.63 -5.55 -25.59
CA MET A 437 0.01 -6.12 -24.39
C MET A 437 1.31 -5.37 -24.10
N ARG A 438 1.52 -4.96 -22.85
CA ARG A 438 2.77 -4.38 -22.35
C ARG A 438 3.66 -5.51 -21.83
N PRO A 439 4.86 -5.72 -22.38
CA PRO A 439 5.76 -6.77 -21.91
C PRO A 439 6.15 -6.58 -20.43
N ALA A 440 6.19 -7.65 -19.65
CA ALA A 440 6.56 -7.62 -18.23
C ALA A 440 7.91 -6.92 -17.98
N GLU A 441 8.90 -7.14 -18.83
CA GLU A 441 10.24 -6.57 -18.71
C GLU A 441 10.28 -5.03 -18.84
N SER A 442 9.23 -4.42 -19.38
CA SER A 442 9.08 -2.97 -19.45
C SER A 442 8.59 -2.35 -18.13
N ALA A 443 8.27 -3.17 -17.12
CA ALA A 443 7.92 -2.70 -15.79
C ALA A 443 9.15 -2.07 -15.10
N GLY A 444 8.99 -0.82 -14.67
CA GLY A 444 10.07 -0.05 -14.07
C GLY A 444 10.34 -0.41 -12.61
N LYS A 445 11.36 0.21 -12.05
CA LYS A 445 11.60 0.24 -10.61
C LYS A 445 11.44 1.67 -10.11
N ALA A 446 10.96 1.83 -8.89
CA ALA A 446 10.91 3.12 -8.24
C ALA A 446 12.33 3.69 -8.15
N MET A 447 12.47 4.98 -8.47
CA MET A 447 13.74 5.68 -8.41
C MET A 447 14.15 5.82 -6.94
N ARG A 448 15.31 5.28 -6.58
CA ARG A 448 15.82 5.31 -5.21
C ARG A 448 17.21 5.92 -5.17
N ASP A 449 17.52 6.61 -4.08
CA ASP A 449 18.89 7.02 -3.79
C ASP A 449 19.72 5.76 -3.51
N PRO A 450 20.79 5.48 -4.29
CA PRO A 450 21.53 4.23 -4.16
C PRO A 450 22.22 4.09 -2.80
N ASP A 451 22.63 5.18 -2.16
CA ASP A 451 23.31 5.14 -0.87
C ASP A 451 22.32 4.91 0.25
N VAL A 452 21.15 5.55 0.18
CA VAL A 452 20.05 5.29 1.12
C VAL A 452 19.57 3.84 0.99
N ALA A 453 19.39 3.36 -0.23
CA ALA A 453 18.98 1.97 -0.48
C ALA A 453 20.01 0.96 0.06
N ALA A 454 21.31 1.20 -0.19
CA ALA A 454 22.39 0.37 0.33
C ALA A 454 22.42 0.40 1.87
N TYR A 455 22.23 1.57 2.47
CA TYR A 455 22.15 1.73 3.92
C TYR A 455 20.96 0.96 4.51
N LEU A 456 19.75 1.11 3.96
CA LEU A 456 18.56 0.41 4.46
C LEU A 456 18.74 -1.10 4.40
N GLN A 457 19.42 -1.60 3.36
CA GLN A 457 19.79 -3.00 3.26
C GLN A 457 20.79 -3.41 4.35
N GLN A 458 21.77 -2.58 4.68
CA GLN A 458 22.71 -2.83 5.78
C GLN A 458 22.01 -2.79 7.15
N GLU A 459 21.14 -1.82 7.39
CA GLU A 459 20.35 -1.74 8.62
C GLU A 459 19.49 -2.99 8.80
N ALA A 460 18.79 -3.45 7.75
CA ALA A 460 17.98 -4.66 7.78
C ALA A 460 18.84 -5.90 8.14
N LYS A 461 20.00 -6.07 7.49
CA LYS A 461 20.94 -7.16 7.79
C LYS A 461 21.48 -7.08 9.22
N ALA A 462 21.75 -5.88 9.73
CA ALA A 462 22.20 -5.69 11.11
C ALA A 462 21.10 -6.09 12.10
N LYS A 463 19.84 -5.68 11.88
CA LYS A 463 18.71 -6.09 12.72
C LYS A 463 18.51 -7.61 12.72
N GLU A 464 18.59 -8.25 11.56
CA GLU A 464 18.51 -9.72 11.45
C GLU A 464 19.64 -10.40 12.23
N SER A 465 20.87 -9.89 12.12
CA SER A 465 22.04 -10.41 12.83
C SER A 465 21.89 -10.25 14.34
N LEU A 466 21.46 -9.09 14.83
CA LEU A 466 21.22 -8.83 16.26
C LEU A 466 20.04 -9.64 16.81
N LYS A 467 19.01 -9.88 15.99
CA LYS A 467 17.89 -10.79 16.34
C LYS A 467 18.36 -12.23 16.47
N ALA A 468 19.26 -12.67 15.59
CA ALA A 468 19.87 -14.00 15.64
C ALA A 468 20.82 -14.15 16.85
N SER A 469 21.61 -13.12 17.13
CA SER A 469 22.65 -13.08 18.18
C SER A 469 22.52 -11.84 19.08
N PRO A 470 21.56 -11.84 20.03
CA PRO A 470 21.33 -10.70 20.93
C PRO A 470 22.57 -10.32 21.77
N GLU A 471 23.49 -11.25 22.01
CA GLU A 471 24.75 -11.02 22.72
C GLU A 471 25.64 -9.94 22.09
N LEU A 472 25.45 -9.66 20.80
CA LEU A 472 26.14 -8.61 20.06
C LEU A 472 25.60 -7.20 20.37
N ILE A 473 24.44 -7.09 21.00
CA ILE A 473 23.85 -5.79 21.37
C ILE A 473 24.63 -5.21 22.55
N GLU A 474 25.38 -4.13 22.33
CA GLU A 474 26.24 -3.52 23.36
C GLU A 474 25.45 -3.04 24.58
N ASN A 475 24.28 -2.44 24.37
CA ASN A 475 23.42 -1.96 25.45
C ASN A 475 22.75 -3.15 26.19
N ALA A 476 23.11 -3.34 27.45
CA ALA A 476 22.63 -4.45 28.27
C ALA A 476 21.09 -4.48 28.45
N ASN A 477 20.43 -3.32 28.47
CA ASN A 477 18.97 -3.25 28.60
C ASN A 477 18.28 -3.70 27.30
N LEU A 478 18.77 -3.23 26.15
CA LEU A 478 18.24 -3.63 24.83
C LEU A 478 18.49 -5.11 24.57
N ARG A 479 19.69 -5.60 24.91
CA ARG A 479 20.03 -7.03 24.86
C ARG A 479 19.03 -7.86 25.65
N LYS A 480 18.82 -7.52 26.92
CA LYS A 480 17.89 -8.22 27.80
C LYS A 480 16.45 -8.18 27.26
N ALA A 481 16.02 -7.06 26.70
CA ALA A 481 14.69 -6.93 26.10
C ALA A 481 14.52 -7.88 24.89
N VAL A 482 15.50 -7.93 23.99
CA VAL A 482 15.50 -8.83 22.82
C VAL A 482 15.55 -10.30 23.25
N GLU A 483 16.40 -10.66 24.22
CA GLU A 483 16.49 -12.03 24.74
C GLU A 483 15.16 -12.51 25.35
N ILE A 484 14.53 -11.68 26.20
CA ILE A 484 13.24 -12.00 26.82
C ILE A 484 12.16 -12.17 25.75
N ALA A 485 12.05 -11.20 24.82
CA ALA A 485 11.05 -11.26 23.76
C ALA A 485 11.24 -12.50 22.87
N LYS A 486 12.47 -12.79 22.45
CA LYS A 486 12.80 -13.97 21.64
C LYS A 486 12.44 -15.28 22.34
N ALA A 487 12.76 -15.41 23.63
CA ALA A 487 12.42 -16.59 24.42
C ALA A 487 10.91 -16.78 24.59
N GLU A 488 10.17 -15.70 24.90
CA GLU A 488 8.72 -15.75 25.03
C GLU A 488 8.03 -16.05 23.69
N ILE A 489 8.45 -15.42 22.59
CA ILE A 489 7.93 -15.69 21.24
C ILE A 489 8.12 -17.18 20.90
N SER A 490 9.31 -17.74 21.13
CA SER A 490 9.57 -19.17 20.86
C SER A 490 8.66 -20.10 21.67
N ALA A 491 8.38 -19.76 22.94
CA ALA A 491 7.45 -20.52 23.78
C ALA A 491 6.00 -20.42 23.27
N LEU A 492 5.56 -19.22 22.89
CA LEU A 492 4.22 -19.00 22.36
C LEU A 492 4.02 -19.64 20.98
N GLN A 493 5.03 -19.66 20.11
CA GLN A 493 4.98 -20.36 18.81
C GLN A 493 4.74 -21.87 18.97
N LYS A 494 5.30 -22.49 20.02
CA LYS A 494 4.99 -23.89 20.37
C LYS A 494 3.53 -24.05 20.80
N SER A 495 2.98 -23.06 21.52
CA SER A 495 1.57 -23.01 21.89
C SER A 495 0.66 -22.87 20.68
N VAL A 496 0.99 -21.98 19.72
CA VAL A 496 0.28 -21.85 18.44
C VAL A 496 0.23 -23.18 17.71
N SER A 497 1.38 -23.84 17.54
CA SER A 497 1.45 -25.14 16.85
C SER A 497 0.58 -26.22 17.54
N ALA A 498 0.51 -26.21 18.87
CA ALA A 498 -0.32 -27.12 19.63
C ALA A 498 -1.83 -26.81 19.50
N LEU A 499 -2.19 -25.52 19.41
CA LEU A 499 -3.56 -25.06 19.20
C LEU A 499 -4.03 -25.36 17.77
N ASP A 500 -3.20 -25.11 16.76
CA ASP A 500 -3.47 -25.45 15.36
C ASP A 500 -3.74 -26.95 15.20
N HIS A 501 -2.88 -27.79 15.79
CA HIS A 501 -3.06 -29.24 15.75
C HIS A 501 -4.34 -29.70 16.49
N ARG A 502 -4.71 -29.00 17.56
CA ARG A 502 -5.96 -29.26 18.28
C ARG A 502 -7.18 -28.86 17.46
N GLU A 503 -7.11 -27.73 16.77
CA GLU A 503 -8.16 -27.25 15.86
C GLU A 503 -8.37 -28.24 14.72
N GLU A 504 -7.29 -28.70 14.07
CA GLU A 504 -7.36 -29.70 13.00
C GLU A 504 -8.06 -30.99 13.46
N LYS A 505 -7.76 -31.46 14.68
CA LYS A 505 -8.44 -32.62 15.28
C LYS A 505 -9.93 -32.39 15.54
N LEU A 506 -10.32 -31.17 15.90
CA LEU A 506 -11.72 -30.80 16.15
C LEU A 506 -12.50 -30.63 14.84
N ALA A 507 -11.85 -30.12 13.78
CA ALA A 507 -12.41 -29.98 12.44
C ALA A 507 -12.57 -31.34 11.75
N HIS A 508 -11.63 -32.26 11.96
CA HIS A 508 -11.62 -33.59 11.38
C HIS A 508 -11.65 -34.69 12.46
N PRO A 509 -12.77 -34.82 13.20
CA PRO A 509 -12.87 -35.79 14.27
C PRO A 509 -12.76 -37.21 13.71
N GLN A 510 -12.04 -38.07 14.44
CA GLN A 510 -11.94 -39.48 14.13
C GLN A 510 -13.31 -40.17 14.11
N PRO A 511 -13.49 -41.28 13.37
CA PRO A 511 -14.78 -41.95 13.21
C PRO A 511 -15.47 -42.29 14.55
N VAL A 512 -14.72 -42.72 15.56
CA VAL A 512 -15.24 -43.04 16.90
C VAL A 512 -15.79 -41.79 17.60
N THR A 513 -15.12 -40.65 17.42
CA THR A 513 -15.56 -39.36 17.96
C THR A 513 -16.82 -38.87 17.26
N ARG A 514 -16.92 -39.05 15.92
CA ARG A 514 -18.15 -38.73 15.17
C ARG A 514 -19.36 -39.51 15.68
N LEU A 515 -19.18 -40.80 16.03
CA LEU A 515 -20.24 -41.63 16.59
C LEU A 515 -20.70 -41.13 17.96
N LYS A 516 -19.75 -40.78 18.85
CA LYS A 516 -20.06 -40.18 20.15
C LYS A 516 -20.75 -38.82 20.02
N GLU A 517 -20.33 -38.00 19.06
CA GLU A 517 -20.93 -36.67 18.80
C GLU A 517 -22.35 -36.75 18.27
N ALA A 518 -22.69 -37.79 17.49
CA ALA A 518 -24.06 -38.05 17.06
C ALA A 518 -25.00 -38.34 18.27
N PHE A 519 -24.45 -38.84 19.38
CA PHE A 519 -25.21 -39.15 20.60
C PHE A 519 -25.15 -38.05 21.67
N LEU A 520 -24.01 -37.38 21.87
CA LEU A 520 -23.76 -36.42 22.96
C LEU A 520 -23.93 -34.94 22.53
N GLY A 521 -24.16 -34.69 21.24
CA GLY A 521 -24.56 -33.39 20.71
C GLY A 521 -23.39 -32.54 20.18
N LYS A 522 -23.58 -32.01 18.98
CA LYS A 522 -22.65 -31.12 18.24
C LYS A 522 -22.18 -29.89 19.03
N ARG A 523 -22.91 -29.48 20.06
CA ARG A 523 -22.70 -28.25 20.84
C ARG A 523 -21.40 -28.24 21.64
N GLU A 524 -21.01 -29.37 22.24
CA GLU A 524 -19.78 -29.43 23.05
C GLU A 524 -18.53 -29.24 22.20
N ARG A 525 -18.50 -29.83 20.99
CA ARG A 525 -17.38 -29.68 20.06
C ARG A 525 -17.25 -28.24 19.58
N LEU A 526 -18.36 -27.61 19.22
CA LEU A 526 -18.37 -26.20 18.80
C LEU A 526 -17.83 -25.30 19.90
N GLY A 527 -18.26 -25.48 21.16
CA GLY A 527 -17.71 -24.72 22.28
C GLY A 527 -16.22 -24.96 22.54
N LYS A 528 -15.71 -26.19 22.32
CA LYS A 528 -14.26 -26.48 22.40
C LYS A 528 -13.48 -25.83 21.26
N MET A 529 -14.06 -25.77 20.06
CA MET A 529 -13.47 -25.14 18.88
C MET A 529 -13.37 -23.63 19.09
N GLU A 530 -14.47 -23.00 19.49
CA GLU A 530 -14.55 -21.57 19.82
C GLU A 530 -13.53 -21.18 20.90
N LYS A 531 -13.43 -21.97 21.99
CA LYS A 531 -12.40 -21.75 23.01
C LYS A 531 -10.97 -21.92 22.48
N THR A 532 -10.75 -22.85 21.55
CA THR A 532 -9.41 -23.07 20.95
C THR A 532 -9.05 -21.89 20.04
N HIS A 533 -10.02 -21.38 19.27
CA HIS A 533 -9.90 -20.18 18.46
C HIS A 533 -9.59 -18.94 19.30
N GLU A 534 -10.32 -18.72 20.39
CA GLU A 534 -10.06 -17.60 21.31
C GLU A 534 -8.63 -17.66 21.88
N GLN A 535 -8.18 -18.85 22.30
CA GLN A 535 -6.83 -19.06 22.81
C GLN A 535 -5.76 -18.82 21.73
N LEU A 536 -6.02 -19.23 20.49
CA LEU A 536 -5.13 -19.01 19.37
C LEU A 536 -4.98 -17.50 19.09
N THR A 537 -6.09 -16.79 18.98
CA THR A 537 -6.14 -15.33 18.77
C THR A 537 -5.40 -14.57 19.87
N GLN A 538 -5.65 -14.90 21.15
CA GLN A 538 -4.93 -14.29 22.28
C GLN A 538 -3.42 -14.57 22.24
N THR A 539 -3.02 -15.79 21.87
CA THR A 539 -1.60 -16.18 21.76
C THR A 539 -0.92 -15.41 20.62
N LEU A 540 -1.57 -15.29 19.46
CA LEU A 540 -1.07 -14.55 18.30
C LEU A 540 -0.94 -13.05 18.59
N GLN A 541 -1.93 -12.45 19.25
CA GLN A 541 -1.86 -11.05 19.69
C GLN A 541 -0.69 -10.81 20.65
N LYS A 542 -0.45 -11.75 21.58
CA LYS A 542 0.72 -11.66 22.48
C LYS A 542 2.04 -11.76 21.72
N ILE A 543 2.15 -12.66 20.75
CA ILE A 543 3.35 -12.76 19.88
C ILE A 543 3.58 -11.44 19.15
N LYS A 544 2.56 -10.87 18.49
CA LYS A 544 2.67 -9.60 17.76
C LYS A 544 3.15 -8.46 18.66
N SER A 545 2.61 -8.36 19.88
CA SER A 545 3.06 -7.36 20.85
C SER A 545 4.53 -7.53 21.24
N LEU A 546 5.02 -8.75 21.42
CA LEU A 546 6.42 -9.03 21.74
C LEU A 546 7.34 -8.77 20.55
N GLU A 547 6.90 -9.09 19.33
CA GLU A 547 7.63 -8.78 18.10
C GLU A 547 7.82 -7.28 17.92
N LYS A 548 6.79 -6.48 18.19
CA LYS A 548 6.88 -5.01 18.18
C LYS A 548 7.90 -4.48 19.20
N GLN A 549 7.88 -4.99 20.43
CA GLN A 549 8.85 -4.62 21.47
C GLN A 549 10.28 -4.98 21.06
N MET A 550 10.47 -6.17 20.51
CA MET A 550 11.76 -6.63 20.01
C MET A 550 12.25 -5.76 18.84
N ASP A 551 11.38 -5.41 17.89
CA ASP A 551 11.74 -4.56 16.75
C ASP A 551 12.09 -3.12 17.17
N THR A 552 11.40 -2.57 18.17
CA THR A 552 11.80 -1.28 18.80
C THR A 552 13.19 -1.39 19.40
N ALA A 553 13.48 -2.42 20.20
CA ALA A 553 14.79 -2.61 20.81
C ALA A 553 15.90 -2.84 19.78
N LEU A 554 15.62 -3.58 18.69
CA LEU A 554 16.57 -3.78 17.59
C LEU A 554 16.82 -2.48 16.82
N THR A 555 15.78 -1.67 16.61
CA THR A 555 15.88 -0.35 15.98
C THR A 555 16.75 0.60 16.79
N GLU A 556 16.59 0.61 18.11
CA GLU A 556 17.46 1.38 19.01
C GLU A 556 18.90 0.83 19.01
N ALA A 557 19.08 -0.49 18.92
CA ALA A 557 20.40 -1.12 18.91
C ALA A 557 21.21 -0.81 17.64
N VAL A 558 20.54 -0.61 16.49
CA VAL A 558 21.21 -0.23 15.23
C VAL A 558 21.30 1.29 15.02
N ALA A 559 20.81 2.10 15.96
CA ALA A 559 20.86 3.56 15.87
C ALA A 559 22.25 4.15 15.57
N PRO A 560 23.38 3.59 16.05
CA PRO A 560 24.71 4.09 15.65
C PRO A 560 24.98 4.04 14.15
N LEU A 561 24.47 3.02 13.43
CA LEU A 561 24.60 2.94 11.97
C LEU A 561 23.87 4.09 11.27
N ARG A 562 22.76 4.58 11.84
CA ARG A 562 21.98 5.71 11.29
C ARG A 562 22.79 7.01 11.31
N SER A 563 23.49 7.26 12.42
CA SER A 563 24.32 8.45 12.57
C SER A 563 25.43 8.52 11.50
N ASP A 564 25.99 7.36 11.13
CA ASP A 564 26.99 7.28 10.06
C ASP A 564 26.39 7.64 8.68
N LEU A 565 25.17 7.17 8.37
CA LEU A 565 24.48 7.56 7.14
C LEU A 565 24.19 9.05 7.11
N GLU A 566 23.71 9.62 8.22
CA GLU A 566 23.41 11.05 8.30
C GLU A 566 24.65 11.90 8.05
N ALA A 567 25.80 11.52 8.62
CA ALA A 567 27.05 12.18 8.35
C ALA A 567 27.42 12.11 6.86
N LEU A 568 27.23 10.95 6.22
CA LEU A 568 27.48 10.76 4.78
C LEU A 568 26.54 11.62 3.91
N LEU A 569 25.24 11.64 4.22
CA LEU A 569 24.25 12.44 3.50
C LEU A 569 24.48 13.95 3.72
N ALA A 570 24.86 14.36 4.93
CA ALA A 570 25.20 15.76 5.23
C ALA A 570 26.40 16.24 4.41
N VAL A 571 27.44 15.41 4.25
CA VAL A 571 28.59 15.71 3.38
C VAL A 571 28.15 15.91 1.94
N LYS A 572 27.31 15.01 1.40
CA LYS A 572 26.78 15.16 0.02
C LYS A 572 25.96 16.43 -0.18
N ARG A 573 25.09 16.76 0.79
CA ARG A 573 24.29 17.99 0.76
C ARG A 573 25.19 19.24 0.77
N GLY A 574 26.23 19.25 1.61
CA GLY A 574 27.18 20.35 1.72
C GLY A 574 28.04 20.56 0.48
N THR A 575 28.50 19.47 -0.16
CA THR A 575 29.33 19.57 -1.38
C THR A 575 28.61 20.20 -2.57
N ASN A 576 27.27 20.16 -2.60
CA ASN A 576 26.50 20.71 -3.72
C ASN A 576 25.91 22.10 -3.46
N GLN A 577 25.81 22.54 -2.19
CA GLN A 577 25.45 23.94 -1.90
C GLN A 577 26.52 24.94 -2.37
N GLU A 578 27.81 24.55 -2.42
CA GLU A 578 28.88 25.39 -3.00
C GLU A 578 28.83 25.45 -4.55
N ALA A 579 28.13 24.51 -5.21
CA ALA A 579 28.04 24.46 -6.67
C ALA A 579 26.79 25.17 -7.24
N ILE A 580 25.79 25.45 -6.41
CA ILE A 580 24.55 26.14 -6.82
C ILE A 580 24.62 27.58 -6.33
N ALA A 581 25.52 28.38 -6.94
CA ALA A 581 25.29 29.82 -6.96
C ALA A 581 23.96 30.05 -7.70
N PRO A 582 23.00 30.81 -7.15
CA PRO A 582 21.76 31.09 -7.87
C PRO A 582 22.13 31.72 -9.22
N PRO A 583 21.52 31.29 -10.33
CA PRO A 583 21.65 32.06 -11.56
C PRO A 583 21.23 33.49 -11.22
N LYS A 584 22.08 34.47 -11.53
CA LYS A 584 21.69 35.88 -11.44
C LYS A 584 20.49 36.04 -12.37
N VAL A 585 19.30 36.01 -11.81
CA VAL A 585 18.07 36.35 -12.52
C VAL A 585 18.15 37.86 -12.74
N SER A 586 18.71 38.26 -13.88
CA SER A 586 18.50 39.61 -14.39
C SER A 586 16.98 39.77 -14.61
N PRO A 587 16.35 40.87 -14.14
CA PRO A 587 14.97 41.14 -14.48
C PRO A 587 14.81 41.18 -16.01
N PRO A 588 13.66 40.75 -16.56
CA PRO A 588 13.44 40.76 -17.99
C PRO A 588 13.53 42.20 -18.51
N SER A 589 14.57 42.48 -19.28
CA SER A 589 14.68 43.72 -20.06
C SER A 589 13.67 43.64 -21.20
N ILE A 590 12.63 44.46 -21.11
CA ILE A 590 11.81 44.83 -22.26
C ILE A 590 12.70 45.73 -23.13
N GLU A 591 13.10 45.28 -24.32
CA GLU A 591 13.18 46.09 -25.55
C GLU A 591 13.76 45.33 -26.76
N GLU A 592 12.92 45.31 -27.80
CA GLU A 592 13.19 45.61 -29.21
C GLU A 592 14.35 44.95 -29.98
N HIS A 593 13.96 44.27 -31.06
CA HIS A 593 14.81 43.74 -32.11
C HIS A 593 15.51 44.85 -32.91
N HIS A 594 16.85 44.89 -32.89
CA HIS A 594 17.65 45.34 -34.04
C HIS A 594 19.03 44.64 -34.14
N HIS A 595 19.26 44.16 -35.37
CA HIS A 595 20.43 43.64 -36.09
C HIS A 595 21.91 43.87 -35.66
N VAL A 596 22.71 42.80 -35.91
CA VAL A 596 24.05 42.70 -36.57
C VAL A 596 25.35 42.61 -35.72
N ALA A 597 26.02 41.45 -35.89
CA ALA A 597 27.45 41.08 -36.02
C ALA A 597 28.59 41.85 -35.31
N ASP A 598 29.47 41.15 -34.57
CA ASP A 598 30.81 40.67 -35.02
C ASP A 598 31.71 40.17 -33.85
N ASP A 599 32.58 39.22 -34.20
CA ASP A 599 33.95 38.91 -33.71
C ASP A 599 34.30 38.29 -32.32
N LEU A 600 34.73 37.01 -32.42
CA LEU A 600 36.05 36.40 -32.14
C LEU A 600 36.85 36.60 -30.83
N ARG A 601 37.25 35.42 -30.30
CA ARG A 601 38.55 35.01 -29.67
C ARG A 601 38.96 35.54 -28.27
N ASN A 602 39.18 34.61 -27.33
CA ASN A 602 40.53 34.15 -26.92
C ASN A 602 40.53 33.03 -25.87
N GLU A 603 41.46 32.08 -26.04
CA GLU A 603 41.93 31.10 -25.05
C GLU A 603 42.82 31.76 -23.99
N HIS A 604 42.84 31.25 -22.73
CA HIS A 604 43.99 30.54 -22.15
C HIS A 604 43.82 30.20 -20.65
N LEU A 605 44.04 28.90 -20.36
CA LEU A 605 44.73 28.27 -19.23
C LEU A 605 45.05 29.07 -17.95
N GLN A 606 44.69 28.50 -16.80
CA GLN A 606 45.62 28.32 -15.67
C GLN A 606 45.26 27.10 -14.79
N ARG A 607 46.25 26.23 -14.59
CA ARG A 607 46.32 25.12 -13.61
C ARG A 607 46.61 25.72 -12.22
N ARG A 608 46.15 25.15 -11.09
CA ARG A 608 46.84 24.15 -10.21
C ARG A 608 46.08 23.98 -8.85
N PRO A 609 46.48 23.04 -7.95
CA PRO A 609 45.60 22.05 -7.31
C PRO A 609 45.41 22.20 -5.79
N SER A 610 44.53 21.38 -5.19
CA SER A 610 44.87 20.57 -3.99
C SER A 610 43.82 19.50 -3.71
N MET A 611 44.23 18.23 -3.71
CA MET A 611 43.46 17.13 -3.13
C MET A 611 43.90 16.95 -1.67
N ALA A 612 42.96 17.05 -0.74
CA ALA A 612 43.11 16.57 0.63
C ALA A 612 42.44 15.19 0.72
N ASN A 613 43.28 14.16 0.89
CA ASN A 613 42.84 12.81 1.22
C ASN A 613 42.30 12.77 2.66
N ILE A 614 40.99 12.59 2.82
CA ILE A 614 40.39 12.18 4.10
C ILE A 614 40.29 10.65 4.09
N LYS A 615 41.06 9.99 4.96
CA LYS A 615 41.02 8.53 5.18
C LYS A 615 39.75 8.15 5.94
N ALA A 616 38.78 7.58 5.23
CA ALA A 616 37.62 6.87 5.82
C ALA A 616 38.02 5.45 6.29
N GLY A 617 38.88 5.38 7.32
CA GLY A 617 39.60 4.17 7.69
C GLY A 617 39.09 3.34 8.88
N SER A 618 38.02 3.72 9.58
CA SER A 618 37.61 2.99 10.80
C SER A 618 36.31 2.19 10.69
N VAL A 619 35.39 2.56 9.80
CA VAL A 619 34.03 1.97 9.74
C VAL A 619 33.98 0.67 8.93
N LEU A 620 34.77 0.57 7.86
CA LEU A 620 34.94 -0.66 7.07
C LEU A 620 35.48 -1.83 7.90
N ASP A 621 36.24 -1.56 8.97
CA ASP A 621 36.82 -2.58 9.83
C ASP A 621 35.81 -3.11 10.88
N ALA A 622 34.86 -2.30 11.35
CA ALA A 622 33.79 -2.76 12.23
C ALA A 622 32.77 -3.63 11.47
N VAL A 623 32.41 -3.21 10.25
CA VAL A 623 31.51 -3.97 9.36
C VAL A 623 32.18 -5.25 8.86
N ARG A 624 33.49 -5.24 8.56
CA ARG A 624 34.24 -6.47 8.29
C ARG A 624 34.20 -7.43 9.46
N LYS A 625 34.37 -6.96 10.70
CA LYS A 625 34.32 -7.83 11.88
C LYS A 625 32.95 -8.46 12.08
N LEU A 626 31.86 -7.73 11.84
CA LEU A 626 30.51 -8.26 11.92
C LEU A 626 30.20 -9.26 10.78
N ASN A 627 30.60 -8.95 9.55
CA ASN A 627 30.42 -9.87 8.41
C ASN A 627 31.27 -11.14 8.56
N HIS A 628 32.51 -11.02 9.04
CA HIS A 628 33.39 -12.17 9.28
C HIS A 628 32.86 -13.07 10.43
N ALA A 629 32.29 -12.47 11.48
CA ALA A 629 31.64 -13.22 12.57
C ALA A 629 30.37 -13.95 12.09
N ALA A 630 29.58 -13.33 11.20
CA ALA A 630 28.41 -13.97 10.61
C ALA A 630 28.80 -15.13 9.67
N GLU A 631 29.81 -14.96 8.83
CA GLU A 631 30.34 -16.00 7.93
C GLU A 631 30.97 -17.18 8.69
N GLU A 632 31.71 -16.93 9.79
CA GLU A 632 32.27 -17.98 10.63
C GLU A 632 31.19 -18.80 11.38
N SER A 633 30.09 -18.15 11.80
CA SER A 633 28.95 -18.83 12.43
C SER A 633 28.22 -19.77 11.46
N HIS A 634 28.14 -19.41 10.17
CA HIS A 634 27.55 -20.25 9.12
C HIS A 634 28.45 -21.41 8.72
N ALA A 635 29.77 -21.21 8.69
CA ALA A 635 30.75 -22.27 8.36
C ALA A 635 30.78 -23.39 9.41
N HIS A 636 30.50 -23.09 10.69
CA HIS A 636 30.43 -24.11 11.75
C HIS A 636 29.11 -24.88 11.82
N GLY A 637 28.03 -24.40 11.17
CA GLY A 637 26.74 -25.10 11.12
C GLY A 637 26.65 -26.19 10.05
N GLN A 638 27.42 -26.08 8.96
CA GLN A 638 27.29 -26.98 7.80
C GLN A 638 28.11 -28.28 7.90
N ASN A 639 29.04 -28.39 8.85
CA ASN A 639 29.88 -29.59 9.01
C ASN A 639 29.27 -30.72 9.86
N SER A 640 28.01 -30.61 10.32
CA SER A 640 27.37 -31.66 11.15
C SER A 640 26.28 -32.48 10.44
N VAL A 641 25.97 -32.21 9.17
CA VAL A 641 24.85 -32.87 8.44
C VAL A 641 25.31 -33.75 7.27
N ALA A 642 26.59 -33.71 6.88
CA ALA A 642 27.08 -34.43 5.70
C ALA A 642 27.53 -35.90 5.94
N GLU A 643 27.52 -36.42 7.18
CA GLU A 643 28.13 -37.72 7.50
C GLU A 643 27.13 -38.88 7.75
N LYS A 644 25.91 -38.82 7.18
CA LYS A 644 24.90 -39.88 7.39
C LYS A 644 24.05 -40.28 6.18
N ALA A 645 24.52 -40.06 4.95
CA ALA A 645 23.79 -40.47 3.75
C ALA A 645 24.67 -41.15 2.69
N HIS A 646 25.33 -42.26 3.05
CA HIS A 646 25.89 -43.18 2.05
C HIS A 646 25.92 -44.62 2.54
N LEU A 647 24.83 -45.35 2.30
CA LEU A 647 24.78 -46.81 2.19
C LEU A 647 23.40 -47.26 1.69
N GLN A 648 23.40 -48.20 0.74
CA GLN A 648 22.27 -48.88 0.07
C GLN A 648 21.67 -48.10 -1.12
N SER A 649 21.58 -48.61 -2.35
CA SER A 649 21.54 -50.01 -2.80
C SER A 649 22.04 -50.16 -4.26
N HIS A 650 22.75 -51.27 -4.52
CA HIS A 650 23.02 -51.79 -5.86
C HIS A 650 22.02 -52.91 -6.18
N GLY A 651 21.52 -52.90 -7.43
CA GLY A 651 21.11 -54.09 -8.18
C GLY A 651 19.60 -54.34 -8.27
N ASN A 652 19.01 -54.19 -9.46
CA ASN A 652 18.96 -55.32 -10.40
C ASN A 652 18.52 -54.90 -11.81
N LYS A 653 18.88 -55.76 -12.77
CA LYS A 653 18.87 -55.61 -14.23
C LYS A 653 17.51 -55.89 -14.90
N GLN A 654 17.37 -55.24 -16.07
CA GLN A 654 16.92 -55.76 -17.38
C GLN A 654 15.42 -55.89 -17.77
N ALA A 655 15.16 -55.19 -18.89
CA ALA A 655 14.42 -55.59 -20.10
C ALA A 655 12.89 -55.54 -20.12
N ALA A 656 12.31 -54.69 -20.99
CA ALA A 656 11.86 -55.07 -22.34
C ALA A 656 11.14 -53.90 -23.06
N ASN A 657 11.18 -53.98 -24.40
CA ASN A 657 10.71 -53.02 -25.42
C ASN A 657 9.18 -52.97 -25.64
N HIS A 658 8.81 -51.98 -26.48
CA HIS A 658 7.59 -51.79 -27.29
C HIS A 658 6.48 -50.92 -26.66
N ALA A 659 6.18 -49.72 -27.17
CA ALA A 659 5.72 -49.26 -28.50
C ALA A 659 4.18 -49.15 -28.59
N ALA A 660 3.75 -47.88 -28.68
CA ALA A 660 2.58 -47.33 -29.37
C ALA A 660 1.15 -47.49 -28.79
N PRO A 661 0.24 -46.53 -29.10
CA PRO A 661 -0.97 -46.25 -28.32
C PRO A 661 -2.28 -46.62 -29.06
N HIS A 662 -3.41 -46.67 -28.34
CA HIS A 662 -4.75 -46.43 -28.87
C HIS A 662 -5.79 -46.25 -27.74
N LEU A 663 -6.31 -45.02 -27.60
CA LEU A 663 -7.73 -44.60 -27.68
C LEU A 663 -7.92 -43.23 -27.01
#